data_AF-A0AAQ3QG25-F1
#
_entry.id   AF-A0AAQ3QG25-F1
#
_cell.length_a   1.000
_cell.length_b   1.000
_cell.length_c   1.000
_cell.angle_alpha   90.00
_cell.angle_beta   90.00
_cell.angle_gamma   90.00
#
_symmetry.space_group_name_H-M   'P 1'
#
loop_
_entity.id
_entity.type
_entity.pdbx_description
1 polymer ?
#
loop_
_entity_poly.entity_id
_entity_poly.type
_entity_poly.pdbx_seq_one_letter_code
_entity_poly.pdbx_strand_id
1 'polypeptide(L)'
;MRAAVVAPLALLSATRKADRQNPLLHFHRAISNRFHDLAAATAGAVGHDDEELSDAVLIRSLDECRSPRALPALRSLHSRLLHRPRLLSDPALQIKLMRALAACGDPRGARLVFDSAPAKSAIFFNVMIRSYVNHGLHRDALRLFADMALRHHVKPDNYTFPCVLKACAGSSHLAGGIQLHGAVIKICLEANIFVGNTLIALYSRCGRLSDAFQVFEAMPSKDVVSWNAMIAGYAQNGRFEPAIELCREMMALQKPTPDAGTIASIMPAMSNTKKTNINLIRKMFDEMNNKDLVSWNAMIAIYANNSMSAEAVELFLRSEMEGVEPDAVTLSSVLPACGDLSALSLGKRIHEFIERRRLRPNLVLENALMDMYANCGCLKDARELFETMKGKDLVSWTSIISAYGKNGDGKNAIALFEQMQNSGIKPDSIAFVSVISACSHAGLMNDGKYYFNYMTECYHLVPRIEHYACMVDLLGRSGNISEAYDFIMKMPIKPNETIWGALLGACRVYSNMEIGLIAADHLFKLVPEQSGYYVLLSNIYARAGKWKEVMLVRDMMVSKGIKKLPGCSNVELWNKVHSFHIGDTSHPQSKEIYKKLDYLMRRLKELGYVAETETALHDVEEEDKEGHLLAHSEKLAISFMLINTSLETLIRVTMNLRMCGDCHRAIKLISSITNREIIIKDTNRFHHFEHGVCSCGDYW
;
A
#
# COMPACT_ATOMS: atom_id res chain seq x y z
N MET A 1 52.82 8.38 -24.31
CA MET A 1 52.14 7.59 -25.37
C MET A 1 50.70 8.10 -25.46
N ARG A 2 50.42 8.82 -26.55
CA ARG A 2 49.15 9.51 -26.86
C ARG A 2 48.47 8.74 -28.00
N ALA A 3 47.15 8.55 -27.92
CA ALA A 3 46.15 8.11 -28.93
C ALA A 3 45.19 7.13 -28.22
N ALA A 4 43.87 7.18 -28.27
CA ALA A 4 42.84 7.99 -28.93
C ALA A 4 41.67 8.08 -27.88
N VAL A 5 40.77 9.07 -27.87
CA VAL A 5 39.72 9.32 -28.85
C VAL A 5 39.26 10.78 -28.70
N VAL A 6 39.28 11.49 -29.83
CA VAL A 6 38.68 12.82 -30.05
C VAL A 6 37.18 12.63 -30.33
N ALA A 7 36.38 13.53 -29.74
CA ALA A 7 34.93 13.79 -29.93
C ALA A 7 34.55 14.04 -31.43
N PRO A 8 33.28 14.29 -31.87
CA PRO A 8 32.15 14.81 -31.08
C PRO A 8 30.71 14.39 -31.49
N LEU A 9 29.76 14.81 -30.65
CA LEU A 9 28.43 15.35 -30.99
C LEU A 9 28.02 15.30 -32.48
N ALA A 10 27.40 14.20 -32.92
CA ALA A 10 26.59 14.16 -34.14
C ALA A 10 25.76 12.86 -34.22
N LEU A 11 24.79 12.66 -33.32
CA LEU A 11 23.74 11.62 -33.52
C LEU A 11 22.43 11.91 -32.75
N LEU A 12 22.23 13.17 -32.33
CA LEU A 12 21.04 13.63 -31.58
C LEU A 12 20.04 14.45 -32.42
N SER A 13 20.08 14.34 -33.75
CA SER A 13 19.15 15.07 -34.64
C SER A 13 18.39 14.20 -35.65
N ALA A 14 18.44 12.87 -35.56
CA ALA A 14 17.81 11.96 -36.55
C ALA A 14 16.78 10.96 -35.98
N THR A 15 16.13 11.27 -34.85
CA THR A 15 14.92 10.52 -34.39
C THR A 15 13.73 11.42 -34.04
N ARG A 16 13.82 12.73 -34.33
CA ARG A 16 12.66 13.64 -34.40
C ARG A 16 11.93 13.49 -35.75
N LYS A 17 11.34 12.31 -35.99
CA LYS A 17 10.28 12.04 -37.00
C LYS A 17 9.88 10.56 -36.98
N ALA A 18 9.56 10.03 -35.80
CA ALA A 18 8.83 8.76 -35.67
C ALA A 18 7.79 8.85 -34.53
N ASP A 19 7.38 10.07 -34.21
CA ASP A 19 6.38 10.36 -33.21
C ASP A 19 5.03 10.52 -33.93
N ARG A 20 4.37 9.38 -34.16
CA ARG A 20 2.93 9.25 -34.43
C ARG A 20 2.60 7.78 -34.64
N GLN A 21 1.53 7.35 -33.99
CA GLN A 21 0.85 6.04 -34.10
C GLN A 21 1.35 4.98 -33.11
N ASN A 22 0.79 5.01 -31.90
CA ASN A 22 0.43 3.76 -31.21
C ASN A 22 -0.75 3.15 -32.01
N PRO A 23 -0.55 2.04 -32.76
CA PRO A 23 -1.56 1.53 -33.68
C PRO A 23 -2.83 1.11 -32.95
N LEU A 24 -2.72 0.53 -31.75
CA LEU A 24 -3.86 0.01 -30.97
C LEU A 24 -4.74 1.11 -30.37
N LEU A 25 -4.13 2.22 -29.92
CA LEU A 25 -4.87 3.35 -29.35
C LEU A 25 -5.54 4.21 -30.44
N HIS A 26 -4.91 4.34 -31.61
CA HIS A 26 -5.55 4.92 -32.79
C HIS A 26 -6.61 3.98 -33.38
N PHE A 27 -6.44 2.65 -33.32
CA PHE A 27 -7.46 1.69 -33.75
C PHE A 27 -8.72 1.80 -32.89
N HIS A 28 -8.58 1.77 -31.55
CA HIS A 28 -9.73 1.90 -30.65
C HIS A 28 -10.41 3.29 -30.69
N ARG A 29 -9.64 4.40 -30.84
CA ARG A 29 -10.22 5.74 -31.05
C ARG A 29 -10.85 5.92 -32.42
N ALA A 30 -10.26 5.37 -33.49
CA ALA A 30 -10.80 5.45 -34.83
C ALA A 30 -12.07 4.60 -34.98
N ILE A 31 -12.17 3.47 -34.28
CA ILE A 31 -13.38 2.64 -34.23
C ILE A 31 -14.48 3.32 -33.40
N SER A 32 -14.15 3.84 -32.22
CA SER A 32 -15.12 4.55 -31.36
C SER A 32 -15.66 5.83 -32.03
N ASN A 33 -14.81 6.57 -32.74
CA ASN A 33 -15.22 7.73 -33.53
C ASN A 33 -15.99 7.31 -34.79
N ARG A 34 -15.60 6.24 -35.50
CA ARG A 34 -16.39 5.67 -36.61
C ARG A 34 -17.80 5.28 -36.17
N PHE A 35 -17.97 4.72 -34.98
CA PHE A 35 -19.28 4.38 -34.42
C PHE A 35 -20.13 5.63 -34.11
N HIS A 36 -19.50 6.71 -33.64
CA HIS A 36 -20.18 7.97 -33.36
C HIS A 36 -20.57 8.70 -34.66
N ASP A 37 -19.73 8.63 -35.69
CA ASP A 37 -19.98 9.20 -37.02
C ASP A 37 -21.06 8.38 -37.77
N LEU A 38 -21.09 7.05 -37.64
CA LEU A 38 -22.15 6.19 -38.21
C LEU A 38 -23.50 6.43 -37.52
N ALA A 39 -23.50 6.57 -36.18
CA ALA A 39 -24.73 6.86 -35.42
C ALA A 39 -25.26 8.27 -35.71
N ALA A 40 -24.38 9.24 -35.93
CA ALA A 40 -24.75 10.59 -36.36
C ALA A 40 -25.29 10.60 -37.81
N ALA A 41 -24.72 9.79 -38.71
CA ALA A 41 -25.22 9.63 -40.09
C ALA A 41 -26.63 8.98 -40.15
N THR A 42 -26.98 8.10 -39.21
CA THR A 42 -28.33 7.50 -39.14
C THR A 42 -29.43 8.42 -38.60
N ALA A 43 -29.07 9.57 -38.01
CA ALA A 43 -30.04 10.55 -37.51
C ALA A 43 -30.55 11.51 -38.60
N GLY A 44 -29.95 11.49 -39.81
CA GLY A 44 -30.35 12.31 -40.95
C GLY A 44 -30.68 11.43 -42.16
N ALA A 45 -31.98 11.33 -42.48
CA ALA A 45 -32.60 10.79 -43.70
C ALA A 45 -31.68 10.08 -44.72
N VAL A 46 -31.75 8.74 -44.80
CA VAL A 46 -31.14 7.98 -45.90
C VAL A 46 -32.07 6.82 -46.32
N GLY A 47 -32.06 6.47 -47.61
CA GLY A 47 -32.91 5.46 -48.24
C GLY A 47 -32.61 4.01 -47.83
N HIS A 48 -33.51 3.11 -48.24
CA HIS A 48 -33.61 1.72 -47.77
C HIS A 48 -32.34 0.86 -47.97
N ASP A 49 -31.52 1.16 -48.99
CA ASP A 49 -30.31 0.40 -49.35
C ASP A 49 -29.08 0.78 -48.49
N ASP A 50 -28.99 2.02 -47.99
CA ASP A 50 -27.89 2.48 -47.12
C ASP A 50 -28.07 2.03 -45.66
N GLU A 51 -29.32 1.78 -45.23
CA GLU A 51 -29.64 1.21 -43.92
C GLU A 51 -29.15 -0.24 -43.78
N GLU A 52 -29.27 -1.07 -44.82
CA GLU A 52 -28.79 -2.45 -44.79
C GLU A 52 -27.26 -2.54 -44.72
N LEU A 53 -26.56 -1.63 -45.40
CA LEU A 53 -25.10 -1.53 -45.35
C LEU A 53 -24.61 -1.10 -43.95
N SER A 54 -25.31 -0.15 -43.32
CA SER A 54 -25.03 0.31 -41.95
C SER A 54 -25.25 -0.79 -40.91
N ASP A 55 -26.34 -1.55 -41.03
CA ASP A 55 -26.64 -2.66 -40.12
C ASP A 55 -25.65 -3.82 -40.28
N ALA A 56 -25.24 -4.15 -41.50
CA ALA A 56 -24.21 -5.17 -41.75
C ALA A 56 -22.84 -4.81 -41.15
N VAL A 57 -22.48 -3.52 -41.19
CA VAL A 57 -21.27 -2.98 -40.55
C VAL A 57 -21.38 -3.06 -39.03
N LEU A 58 -22.52 -2.68 -38.44
CA LEU A 58 -22.76 -2.74 -37.00
C LEU A 58 -22.75 -4.20 -36.49
N ILE A 59 -23.36 -5.13 -37.23
CA ILE A 59 -23.37 -6.57 -36.92
C ILE A 59 -21.95 -7.14 -36.92
N ARG A 60 -21.12 -6.76 -37.89
CA ARG A 60 -19.70 -7.16 -37.95
C ARG A 60 -18.87 -6.63 -36.79
N SER A 61 -19.28 -5.54 -36.16
CA SER A 61 -18.52 -4.84 -35.11
C SER A 61 -19.10 -5.03 -33.70
N LEU A 62 -20.14 -5.87 -33.54
CA LEU A 62 -20.68 -6.28 -32.24
C LEU A 62 -19.64 -6.97 -31.34
N ASP A 63 -18.68 -7.69 -31.91
CA ASP A 63 -17.63 -8.40 -31.16
C ASP A 63 -16.62 -7.43 -30.48
N GLU A 64 -16.57 -6.17 -30.90
CA GLU A 64 -15.65 -5.14 -30.41
C GLU A 64 -16.31 -4.16 -29.41
N CYS A 65 -17.63 -4.26 -29.21
CA CYS A 65 -18.40 -3.36 -28.35
C CYS A 65 -18.27 -3.74 -26.87
N ARG A 66 -17.29 -3.13 -26.17
CA ARG A 66 -17.10 -3.27 -24.71
C ARG A 66 -17.24 -1.96 -23.93
N SER A 67 -17.57 -0.86 -24.60
CA SER A 67 -17.62 0.47 -23.99
C SER A 67 -19.06 0.87 -23.64
N PRO A 68 -19.33 1.41 -22.44
CA PRO A 68 -20.64 1.97 -22.08
C PRO A 68 -21.15 3.03 -23.06
N ARG A 69 -20.24 3.70 -23.79
CA ARG A 69 -20.59 4.71 -24.80
C ARG A 69 -21.30 4.13 -26.03
N ALA A 70 -21.13 2.84 -26.31
CA ALA A 70 -21.80 2.16 -27.41
C ALA A 70 -23.26 1.78 -27.08
N LEU A 71 -23.68 1.91 -25.82
CA LEU A 71 -24.98 1.43 -25.36
C LEU A 71 -26.20 2.06 -26.08
N PRO A 72 -26.24 3.38 -26.37
CA PRO A 72 -27.36 3.95 -27.13
C PRO A 72 -27.47 3.39 -28.55
N ALA A 73 -26.33 3.19 -29.22
CA ALA A 73 -26.28 2.59 -30.56
C ALA A 73 -26.73 1.13 -30.55
N LEU A 74 -26.32 0.34 -29.55
CA LEU A 74 -26.77 -1.06 -29.38
C LEU A 74 -28.27 -1.16 -29.11
N ARG A 75 -28.84 -0.25 -28.30
CA ARG A 75 -30.29 -0.19 -28.05
C ARG A 75 -31.07 0.21 -29.31
N SER A 76 -30.54 1.18 -30.08
CA SER A 76 -31.12 1.57 -31.37
C SER A 76 -31.09 0.41 -32.37
N LEU A 77 -29.96 -0.30 -32.50
CA LEU A 77 -29.86 -1.50 -33.32
C LEU A 77 -30.87 -2.57 -32.89
N HIS A 78 -30.97 -2.85 -31.59
CA HIS A 78 -31.95 -3.81 -31.08
C HIS A 78 -33.39 -3.40 -31.45
N SER A 79 -33.74 -2.12 -31.28
CA SER A 79 -35.06 -1.60 -31.68
C SER A 79 -35.33 -1.75 -33.17
N ARG A 80 -34.35 -1.48 -34.04
CA ARG A 80 -34.50 -1.63 -35.50
C ARG A 80 -34.59 -3.10 -35.92
N LEU A 81 -33.85 -4.00 -35.26
CA LEU A 81 -33.93 -5.44 -35.49
C LEU A 81 -35.30 -6.02 -35.08
N LEU A 82 -35.99 -5.45 -34.10
CA LEU A 82 -37.38 -5.84 -33.76
C LEU A 82 -38.35 -5.62 -34.94
N HIS A 83 -38.09 -4.65 -35.80
CA HIS A 83 -38.89 -4.39 -37.00
C HIS A 83 -38.48 -5.27 -38.20
N ARG A 84 -37.40 -6.08 -38.09
CA ARG A 84 -36.92 -7.01 -39.12
C ARG A 84 -36.88 -8.45 -38.60
N PRO A 85 -38.04 -9.13 -38.45
CA PRO A 85 -38.14 -10.41 -37.75
C PRO A 85 -37.31 -11.55 -38.36
N ARG A 86 -37.00 -11.52 -39.66
CA ARG A 86 -36.12 -12.53 -40.30
C ARG A 86 -34.68 -12.49 -39.79
N LEU A 87 -34.13 -11.29 -39.60
CA LEU A 87 -32.76 -11.08 -39.09
C LEU A 87 -32.69 -11.33 -37.58
N LEU A 88 -33.69 -10.86 -36.84
CA LEU A 88 -33.77 -11.11 -35.40
C LEU A 88 -33.98 -12.59 -35.08
N SER A 89 -34.50 -13.40 -36.01
CA SER A 89 -34.64 -14.84 -35.81
C SER A 89 -33.31 -15.62 -35.89
N ASP A 90 -32.20 -14.99 -36.29
CA ASP A 90 -30.88 -15.63 -36.30
C ASP A 90 -30.33 -15.78 -34.87
N PRO A 91 -30.18 -17.02 -34.35
CA PRO A 91 -29.69 -17.25 -33.00
C PRO A 91 -28.27 -16.74 -32.77
N ALA A 92 -27.41 -16.74 -33.81
CA ALA A 92 -26.03 -16.26 -33.68
C ALA A 92 -25.98 -14.75 -33.44
N LEU A 93 -26.80 -14.00 -34.18
CA LEU A 93 -26.91 -12.56 -34.04
C LEU A 93 -27.47 -12.17 -32.67
N GLN A 94 -28.52 -12.85 -32.21
CA GLN A 94 -29.10 -12.63 -30.88
C GLN A 94 -28.06 -12.83 -29.77
N ILE A 95 -27.29 -13.93 -29.81
CA ILE A 95 -26.24 -14.21 -28.83
C ILE A 95 -25.16 -13.13 -28.83
N LYS A 96 -24.72 -12.66 -30.01
CA LYS A 96 -23.74 -11.57 -30.13
C LYS A 96 -24.27 -10.27 -29.52
N LEU A 97 -25.51 -9.90 -29.85
CA LEU A 97 -26.15 -8.70 -29.32
C LEU A 97 -26.31 -8.76 -27.79
N MET A 98 -26.72 -9.92 -27.26
CA MET A 98 -26.79 -10.15 -25.81
C MET A 98 -25.43 -9.97 -25.12
N ARG A 99 -24.35 -10.51 -25.71
CA ARG A 99 -22.99 -10.35 -25.18
C ARG A 99 -22.54 -8.89 -25.21
N ALA A 100 -22.81 -8.16 -26.29
CA ALA A 100 -22.45 -6.76 -26.42
C ALA A 100 -23.21 -5.88 -25.42
N LEU A 101 -24.52 -6.07 -25.28
CA LEU A 101 -25.35 -5.35 -24.30
C LEU A 101 -24.91 -5.62 -22.86
N ALA A 102 -24.64 -6.90 -22.53
CA ALA A 102 -24.10 -7.27 -21.23
C ALA A 102 -22.71 -6.64 -20.98
N ALA A 103 -21.81 -6.66 -21.97
CA ALA A 103 -20.49 -6.05 -21.84
C ALA A 103 -20.56 -4.51 -21.64
N CYS A 104 -21.61 -3.87 -22.13
CA CYS A 104 -21.85 -2.43 -21.98
C CYS A 104 -22.63 -2.04 -20.70
N GLY A 105 -22.90 -2.98 -19.80
CA GLY A 105 -23.57 -2.68 -18.52
C GLY A 105 -25.11 -2.78 -18.55
N ASP A 106 -25.71 -3.35 -19.59
CA ASP A 106 -27.18 -3.44 -19.74
C ASP A 106 -27.71 -4.88 -19.75
N PRO A 107 -27.74 -5.55 -18.57
CA PRO A 107 -28.27 -6.90 -18.46
C PRO A 107 -29.79 -6.98 -18.72
N ARG A 108 -30.52 -5.85 -18.63
CA ARG A 108 -31.96 -5.79 -18.93
C ARG A 108 -32.20 -5.80 -20.44
N GLY A 109 -31.44 -5.01 -21.19
CA GLY A 109 -31.47 -5.06 -22.65
C GLY A 109 -31.12 -6.44 -23.18
N ALA A 110 -30.08 -7.09 -22.64
CA ALA A 110 -29.75 -8.47 -22.99
C ALA A 110 -30.89 -9.45 -22.67
N ARG A 111 -31.62 -9.22 -21.56
CA ARG A 111 -32.77 -10.04 -21.18
C ARG A 111 -33.93 -9.93 -22.17
N LEU A 112 -34.20 -8.74 -22.69
CA LEU A 112 -35.24 -8.55 -23.71
C LEU A 112 -34.93 -9.33 -24.99
N VAL A 113 -33.67 -9.30 -25.45
CA VAL A 113 -33.23 -10.11 -26.60
C VAL A 113 -33.40 -11.60 -26.31
N PHE A 114 -32.99 -12.05 -25.12
CA PHE A 114 -33.17 -13.44 -24.69
C PHE A 114 -34.63 -13.87 -24.70
N ASP A 115 -35.54 -13.06 -24.15
CA ASP A 115 -36.96 -13.40 -24.08
C ASP A 115 -37.58 -13.50 -25.48
N SER A 116 -37.14 -12.64 -26.43
CA SER A 116 -37.58 -12.66 -27.83
C SER A 116 -37.16 -13.88 -28.65
N ALA A 117 -36.18 -14.66 -28.17
CA ALA A 117 -35.69 -15.85 -28.88
C ALA A 117 -36.73 -16.99 -28.89
N PRO A 118 -37.14 -17.52 -30.07
CA PRO A 118 -38.19 -18.54 -30.18
C PRO A 118 -37.76 -19.91 -29.62
N ALA A 119 -36.47 -20.26 -29.76
CA ALA A 119 -35.87 -21.44 -29.17
C ALA A 119 -34.57 -21.06 -28.45
N LYS A 120 -34.47 -21.42 -27.16
CA LYS A 120 -33.35 -21.04 -26.29
C LYS A 120 -32.47 -22.27 -26.06
N SER A 121 -31.26 -22.27 -26.63
CA SER A 121 -30.26 -23.32 -26.37
C SER A 121 -29.50 -23.07 -25.07
N ALA A 122 -28.70 -24.04 -24.61
CA ALA A 122 -27.85 -23.87 -23.42
C ALA A 122 -26.94 -22.63 -23.51
N ILE A 123 -26.50 -22.25 -24.71
CA ILE A 123 -25.66 -21.07 -24.93
C ILE A 123 -26.40 -19.77 -24.57
N PHE A 124 -27.69 -19.66 -24.91
CA PHE A 124 -28.52 -18.50 -24.54
C PHE A 124 -28.60 -18.33 -23.03
N PHE A 125 -28.89 -19.41 -22.32
CA PHE A 125 -28.94 -19.42 -20.86
C PHE A 125 -27.57 -19.10 -20.26
N ASN A 126 -26.49 -19.71 -20.75
CA ASN A 126 -25.13 -19.47 -20.27
C ASN A 126 -24.71 -18.00 -20.42
N VAL A 127 -25.04 -17.35 -21.54
CA VAL A 127 -24.76 -15.91 -21.75
C VAL A 127 -25.56 -15.04 -20.79
N MET A 128 -26.86 -15.31 -20.60
CA MET A 128 -27.68 -14.53 -19.68
C MET A 128 -27.33 -14.73 -18.21
N ILE A 129 -27.11 -15.98 -17.77
CA ILE A 129 -26.69 -16.29 -16.41
C ILE A 129 -25.35 -15.60 -16.13
N ARG A 130 -24.38 -15.68 -17.05
CA ARG A 130 -23.10 -14.97 -16.92
C ARG A 130 -23.29 -13.45 -16.85
N SER A 131 -24.18 -12.90 -17.69
CA SER A 131 -24.52 -11.48 -17.65
C SER A 131 -25.03 -11.08 -16.27
N TYR A 132 -26.03 -11.77 -15.73
CA TYR A 132 -26.55 -11.50 -14.39
C TYR A 132 -25.49 -11.62 -13.30
N VAL A 133 -24.65 -12.65 -13.34
CA VAL A 133 -23.58 -12.85 -12.34
C VAL A 133 -22.56 -11.73 -12.36
N ASN A 134 -22.13 -11.27 -13.54
CA ASN A 134 -21.15 -10.18 -13.67
C ASN A 134 -21.71 -8.82 -13.22
N HIS A 135 -23.04 -8.67 -13.13
CA HIS A 135 -23.70 -7.45 -12.66
C HIS A 135 -24.27 -7.58 -11.22
N GLY A 136 -23.87 -8.61 -10.47
CA GLY A 136 -24.33 -8.82 -9.08
C GLY A 136 -25.78 -9.31 -8.94
N LEU A 137 -26.47 -9.62 -10.03
CA LEU A 137 -27.86 -10.12 -10.05
C LEU A 137 -27.91 -11.64 -9.78
N HIS A 138 -27.29 -12.08 -8.69
CA HIS A 138 -27.08 -13.50 -8.38
C HIS A 138 -28.39 -14.29 -8.23
N ARG A 139 -29.42 -13.69 -7.62
CA ARG A 139 -30.72 -14.34 -7.44
C ARG A 139 -31.44 -14.60 -8.77
N ASP A 140 -31.35 -13.66 -9.72
CA ASP A 140 -31.97 -13.80 -11.02
C ASP A 140 -31.22 -14.80 -11.91
N ALA A 141 -29.90 -14.88 -11.76
CA ALA A 141 -29.09 -15.94 -12.37
C ALA A 141 -29.53 -17.34 -11.89
N LEU A 142 -29.73 -17.52 -10.58
CA LEU A 142 -30.18 -18.80 -10.01
C LEU A 142 -31.62 -19.16 -10.42
N ARG A 143 -32.52 -18.18 -10.48
CA ARG A 143 -33.88 -18.39 -11.01
C ARG A 143 -33.87 -18.79 -12.48
N LEU A 144 -33.06 -18.12 -13.30
CA LEU A 144 -32.96 -18.43 -14.72
C LEU A 144 -32.37 -19.82 -14.95
N PHE A 145 -31.43 -20.26 -14.11
CA PHE A 145 -30.94 -21.64 -14.12
C PHE A 145 -32.03 -22.65 -13.77
N ALA A 146 -32.86 -22.38 -12.76
CA ALA A 146 -33.99 -23.26 -12.44
C ALA A 146 -34.98 -23.34 -13.61
N ASP A 147 -35.30 -22.21 -14.25
CA ASP A 147 -36.19 -22.14 -15.41
C ASP A 147 -35.63 -22.92 -16.62
N MET A 148 -34.30 -22.89 -16.84
CA MET A 148 -33.62 -23.64 -17.90
C MET A 148 -33.98 -25.13 -17.85
N ALA A 149 -33.91 -25.73 -16.66
CA ALA A 149 -34.18 -27.15 -16.45
C ALA A 149 -35.68 -27.46 -16.32
N LEU A 150 -36.43 -26.65 -15.56
CA LEU A 150 -37.82 -26.95 -15.20
C LEU A 150 -38.84 -26.57 -16.29
N ARG A 151 -38.63 -25.45 -16.99
CA ARG A 151 -39.61 -24.90 -17.94
C ARG A 151 -39.20 -25.11 -19.39
N HIS A 152 -37.91 -25.05 -19.68
CA HIS A 152 -37.39 -25.16 -21.04
C HIS A 152 -36.76 -26.54 -21.34
N HIS A 153 -36.63 -27.41 -20.34
CA HIS A 153 -36.05 -28.75 -20.46
C HIS A 153 -34.66 -28.79 -21.11
N VAL A 154 -33.89 -27.71 -20.96
CA VAL A 154 -32.53 -27.61 -21.47
C VAL A 154 -31.57 -28.13 -20.41
N LYS A 155 -30.75 -29.12 -20.77
CA LYS A 155 -29.79 -29.73 -19.84
C LYS A 155 -28.61 -28.78 -19.59
N PRO A 156 -28.23 -28.54 -18.32
CA PRO A 156 -26.98 -27.85 -17.99
C PRO A 156 -25.75 -28.59 -18.50
N ASP A 157 -24.74 -27.83 -18.90
CA ASP A 157 -23.46 -28.32 -19.40
C ASP A 157 -22.27 -27.80 -18.56
N ASN A 158 -21.04 -28.17 -18.96
CA ASN A 158 -19.79 -27.75 -18.32
C ASN A 158 -19.53 -26.23 -18.37
N TYR A 159 -20.29 -25.46 -19.16
CA TYR A 159 -20.24 -24.00 -19.18
C TYR A 159 -21.32 -23.35 -18.31
N THR A 160 -22.36 -24.09 -17.98
CA THR A 160 -23.48 -23.65 -17.13
C THR A 160 -23.04 -23.60 -15.66
N PHE A 161 -22.54 -24.72 -15.13
CA PHE A 161 -22.21 -24.84 -13.69
C PHE A 161 -21.23 -23.78 -13.19
N PRO A 162 -20.12 -23.45 -13.88
CA PRO A 162 -19.22 -22.39 -13.43
C PRO A 162 -19.93 -21.04 -13.22
N CYS A 163 -20.89 -20.68 -14.09
CA CYS A 163 -21.63 -19.43 -13.95
C CYS A 163 -22.57 -19.46 -12.72
N VAL A 164 -23.28 -20.57 -12.53
CA VAL A 164 -24.28 -20.71 -11.46
C VAL A 164 -23.63 -20.90 -10.09
N LEU A 165 -22.53 -21.67 -10.01
CA LEU A 165 -21.71 -21.80 -8.80
C LEU A 165 -21.10 -20.46 -8.39
N LYS A 166 -20.64 -19.64 -9.36
CA LYS A 166 -20.19 -18.27 -9.10
C LYS A 166 -21.32 -17.37 -8.56
N ALA A 167 -22.57 -17.58 -9.00
CA ALA A 167 -23.73 -16.90 -8.43
C ALA A 167 -23.96 -17.29 -6.97
N CYS A 168 -23.87 -18.58 -6.62
CA CYS A 168 -23.92 -19.05 -5.24
C CYS A 168 -22.78 -18.47 -4.40
N ALA A 169 -21.55 -18.45 -4.92
CA ALA A 169 -20.39 -17.89 -4.25
C ALA A 169 -20.51 -16.38 -3.99
N GLY A 170 -21.07 -15.63 -4.95
CA GLY A 170 -21.30 -14.18 -4.83
C GLY A 170 -22.42 -13.81 -3.87
N SER A 171 -23.38 -14.72 -3.65
CA SER A 171 -24.49 -14.54 -2.71
C SER A 171 -24.31 -15.31 -1.39
N SER A 172 -23.14 -15.92 -1.17
CA SER A 172 -22.84 -16.81 -0.04
C SER A 172 -23.89 -17.91 0.18
N HIS A 173 -24.53 -18.40 -0.88
CA HIS A 173 -25.61 -19.38 -0.82
C HIS A 173 -25.06 -20.82 -0.80
N LEU A 174 -24.53 -21.23 0.36
CA LEU A 174 -23.88 -22.54 0.53
C LEU A 174 -24.82 -23.72 0.23
N ALA A 175 -26.07 -23.67 0.68
CA ALA A 175 -27.03 -24.76 0.51
C ALA A 175 -27.28 -25.09 -0.97
N GLY A 176 -27.57 -24.09 -1.80
CA GLY A 176 -27.71 -24.28 -3.24
C GLY A 176 -26.39 -24.66 -3.91
N GLY A 177 -25.26 -24.16 -3.42
CA GLY A 177 -23.93 -24.61 -3.84
C GLY A 177 -23.71 -26.11 -3.67
N ILE A 178 -24.05 -26.67 -2.51
CA ILE A 178 -23.96 -28.11 -2.22
C ILE A 178 -24.90 -28.92 -3.13
N GLN A 179 -26.12 -28.43 -3.35
CA GLN A 179 -27.07 -29.09 -4.27
C GLN A 179 -26.51 -29.14 -5.71
N LEU A 180 -25.93 -28.04 -6.17
CA LEU A 180 -25.29 -27.96 -7.49
C LEU A 180 -24.07 -28.87 -7.59
N HIS A 181 -23.26 -28.97 -6.54
CA HIS A 181 -22.15 -29.93 -6.51
C HIS A 181 -22.65 -31.38 -6.62
N GLY A 182 -23.72 -31.75 -5.89
CA GLY A 182 -24.36 -33.05 -6.04
C GLY A 182 -24.91 -33.28 -7.46
N ALA A 183 -25.42 -32.24 -8.12
CA ALA A 183 -25.86 -32.32 -9.52
C ALA A 183 -24.68 -32.53 -10.48
N VAL A 184 -23.55 -31.83 -10.28
CA VAL A 184 -22.30 -32.01 -11.05
C VAL A 184 -21.83 -33.46 -11.04
N ILE A 185 -21.81 -34.09 -9.86
CA ILE A 185 -21.42 -35.50 -9.70
C ILE A 185 -22.40 -36.42 -10.45
N LYS A 186 -23.71 -36.18 -10.33
CA LYS A 186 -24.74 -37.01 -10.98
C LYS A 186 -24.67 -37.01 -12.51
N ILE A 187 -24.11 -35.96 -13.11
CA ILE A 187 -23.96 -35.84 -14.57
C ILE A 187 -22.51 -36.07 -15.04
N CYS A 188 -21.65 -36.58 -14.15
CA CYS A 188 -20.26 -36.94 -14.43
C CYS A 188 -19.37 -35.74 -14.87
N LEU A 189 -19.55 -34.57 -14.25
CA LEU A 189 -18.74 -33.37 -14.51
C LEU A 189 -17.70 -33.07 -13.42
N GLU A 190 -17.53 -33.95 -12.42
CA GLU A 190 -16.59 -33.78 -11.30
C GLU A 190 -15.11 -33.77 -11.73
N ALA A 191 -14.77 -34.45 -12.83
CA ALA A 191 -13.42 -34.44 -13.40
C ALA A 191 -13.13 -33.17 -14.22
N ASN A 192 -14.12 -32.31 -14.48
CA ASN A 192 -13.93 -31.12 -15.30
C ASN A 192 -13.23 -30.00 -14.53
N ILE A 193 -12.05 -29.58 -15.02
CA ILE A 193 -11.18 -28.60 -14.34
C ILE A 193 -11.86 -27.24 -14.11
N PHE A 194 -12.69 -26.76 -15.04
CA PHE A 194 -13.38 -25.48 -14.89
C PHE A 194 -14.47 -25.54 -13.81
N VAL A 195 -15.13 -26.69 -13.69
CA VAL A 195 -16.14 -26.93 -12.64
C VAL A 195 -15.45 -27.07 -11.29
N GLY A 196 -14.37 -27.87 -11.20
CA GLY A 196 -13.56 -28.03 -9.99
C GLY A 196 -13.03 -26.70 -9.44
N ASN A 197 -12.42 -25.87 -10.29
CA ASN A 197 -11.91 -24.55 -9.92
C ASN A 197 -13.02 -23.64 -9.34
N THR A 198 -14.23 -23.72 -9.91
CA THR A 198 -15.36 -22.93 -9.42
C THR A 198 -15.93 -23.47 -8.11
N LEU A 199 -15.93 -24.79 -7.91
CA LEU A 199 -16.33 -25.42 -6.65
C LEU A 199 -15.36 -25.04 -5.51
N ILE A 200 -14.04 -25.06 -5.75
CA ILE A 200 -13.03 -24.59 -4.79
C ILE A 200 -13.33 -23.13 -4.39
N ALA A 201 -13.57 -22.26 -5.36
CA ALA A 201 -13.89 -20.86 -5.11
C ALA A 201 -15.21 -20.67 -4.34
N LEU A 202 -16.25 -21.44 -4.66
CA LEU A 202 -17.53 -21.44 -3.94
C LEU A 202 -17.34 -21.79 -2.47
N TYR A 203 -16.73 -22.94 -2.20
CA TYR A 203 -16.54 -23.41 -0.82
C TYR A 203 -15.64 -22.46 -0.03
N SER A 204 -14.58 -21.93 -0.66
CA SER A 204 -13.69 -20.95 -0.04
C SER A 204 -14.41 -19.65 0.33
N ARG A 205 -15.28 -19.12 -0.55
CA ARG A 205 -16.10 -17.93 -0.24
C ARG A 205 -17.16 -18.16 0.83
N CYS A 206 -17.65 -19.39 0.96
CA CYS A 206 -18.57 -19.78 2.02
C CYS A 206 -17.85 -20.21 3.32
N GLY A 207 -16.52 -20.06 3.42
CA GLY A 207 -15.74 -20.42 4.61
C GLY A 207 -15.56 -21.93 4.83
N ARG A 208 -15.96 -22.78 3.88
CA ARG A 208 -15.89 -24.25 3.95
C ARG A 208 -14.59 -24.77 3.35
N LEU A 209 -13.46 -24.38 3.93
CA LEU A 209 -12.12 -24.70 3.40
C LEU A 209 -11.83 -26.20 3.31
N SER A 210 -12.35 -27.01 4.24
CA SER A 210 -12.18 -28.47 4.20
C SER A 210 -12.85 -29.08 2.96
N ASP A 211 -14.06 -28.63 2.61
CA ASP A 211 -14.76 -29.09 1.42
C ASP A 211 -14.05 -28.61 0.15
N ALA A 212 -13.54 -27.36 0.16
CA ALA A 212 -12.75 -26.82 -0.94
C ALA A 212 -11.50 -27.67 -1.19
N PHE A 213 -10.78 -28.03 -0.12
CA PHE A 213 -9.60 -28.89 -0.21
C PHE A 213 -9.94 -30.31 -0.67
N GLN A 214 -11.07 -30.88 -0.22
CA GLN A 214 -11.53 -32.19 -0.72
C GLN A 214 -11.81 -32.17 -2.23
N VAL A 215 -12.44 -31.11 -2.74
CA VAL A 215 -12.63 -30.94 -4.18
C VAL A 215 -11.28 -30.85 -4.89
N PHE A 216 -10.37 -30.02 -4.38
CA PHE A 216 -9.03 -29.86 -4.93
C PHE A 216 -8.30 -31.22 -5.00
N GLU A 217 -8.24 -31.95 -3.89
CA GLU A 217 -7.60 -33.27 -3.83
C GLU A 217 -8.21 -34.26 -4.82
N ALA A 218 -9.55 -34.33 -4.90
CA ALA A 218 -10.26 -35.24 -5.79
C ALA A 218 -10.10 -34.92 -7.29
N MET A 219 -9.65 -33.73 -7.68
CA MET A 219 -9.43 -33.37 -9.08
C MET A 219 -8.29 -34.19 -9.69
N PRO A 220 -8.53 -34.91 -10.81
CA PRO A 220 -7.53 -35.78 -11.44
C PRO A 220 -6.38 -35.02 -12.09
N SER A 221 -6.60 -33.76 -12.46
CA SER A 221 -5.59 -32.85 -12.98
C SER A 221 -5.83 -31.46 -12.41
N LYS A 222 -4.74 -30.78 -12.04
CA LYS A 222 -4.73 -29.47 -11.41
C LYS A 222 -3.85 -28.54 -12.25
N ASP A 223 -4.44 -27.50 -12.80
CA ASP A 223 -3.73 -26.43 -13.51
C ASP A 223 -3.36 -25.29 -12.55
N VAL A 224 -2.63 -24.29 -13.06
CA VAL A 224 -2.25 -23.10 -12.27
C VAL A 224 -3.48 -22.45 -11.60
N VAL A 225 -4.62 -22.42 -12.29
CA VAL A 225 -5.86 -21.85 -11.77
C VAL A 225 -6.40 -22.66 -10.58
N SER A 226 -6.29 -23.99 -10.61
CA SER A 226 -6.68 -24.88 -9.51
C SER A 226 -5.89 -24.57 -8.24
N TRP A 227 -4.55 -24.45 -8.37
CA TRP A 227 -3.65 -24.11 -7.26
C TRP A 227 -3.92 -22.70 -6.74
N ASN A 228 -4.01 -21.72 -7.64
CA ASN A 228 -4.30 -20.32 -7.29
C ASN A 228 -5.64 -20.19 -6.54
N ALA A 229 -6.67 -20.93 -6.95
CA ALA A 229 -7.97 -20.93 -6.27
C ALA A 229 -7.87 -21.44 -4.82
N MET A 230 -7.09 -22.50 -4.59
CA MET A 230 -6.92 -23.06 -3.24
C MET A 230 -6.03 -22.16 -2.35
N ILE A 231 -4.93 -21.63 -2.90
CA ILE A 231 -4.04 -20.68 -2.21
C ILE A 231 -4.82 -19.42 -1.81
N ALA A 232 -5.54 -18.82 -2.75
CA ALA A 232 -6.38 -17.65 -2.49
C ALA A 232 -7.47 -17.97 -1.44
N GLY A 233 -8.06 -19.16 -1.52
CA GLY A 233 -9.06 -19.63 -0.56
C GLY A 233 -8.54 -19.63 0.88
N TYR A 234 -7.36 -20.22 1.11
CA TYR A 234 -6.72 -20.19 2.43
C TYR A 234 -6.29 -18.78 2.85
N ALA A 235 -5.64 -18.02 1.96
CA ALA A 235 -5.13 -16.69 2.26
C ALA A 235 -6.24 -15.70 2.64
N GLN A 236 -7.34 -15.65 1.88
CA GLN A 236 -8.48 -14.75 2.13
C GLN A 236 -9.26 -15.11 3.40
N ASN A 237 -9.21 -16.37 3.85
CA ASN A 237 -9.83 -16.82 5.09
C ASN A 237 -8.87 -16.81 6.30
N GLY A 238 -7.72 -16.11 6.20
CA GLY A 238 -6.79 -15.93 7.32
C GLY A 238 -5.94 -17.16 7.65
N ARG A 239 -5.95 -18.21 6.82
CA ARG A 239 -5.17 -19.44 7.01
C ARG A 239 -3.84 -19.34 6.25
N PHE A 240 -2.93 -18.52 6.78
CA PHE A 240 -1.70 -18.15 6.08
C PHE A 240 -0.70 -19.31 5.93
N GLU A 241 -0.44 -20.09 6.98
CA GLU A 241 0.54 -21.18 6.91
C GLU A 241 0.15 -22.25 5.87
N PRO A 242 -1.11 -22.76 5.82
CA PRO A 242 -1.53 -23.67 4.75
C PRO A 242 -1.41 -23.07 3.34
N ALA A 243 -1.66 -21.77 3.17
CA ALA A 243 -1.52 -21.12 1.88
C ALA A 243 -0.05 -21.10 1.42
N ILE A 244 0.88 -20.80 2.33
CA ILE A 244 2.31 -20.78 2.05
C ILE A 244 2.83 -22.21 1.77
N GLU A 245 2.32 -23.21 2.49
CA GLU A 245 2.70 -24.61 2.26
C GLU A 245 2.28 -25.10 0.86
N LEU A 246 1.07 -24.74 0.40
CA LEU A 246 0.65 -25.04 -0.98
C LEU A 246 1.55 -24.35 -2.02
N CYS A 247 2.06 -23.15 -1.76
CA CYS A 247 3.04 -22.51 -2.65
C CYS A 247 4.36 -23.31 -2.69
N ARG A 248 4.84 -23.81 -1.54
CA ARG A 248 6.05 -24.65 -1.47
C ARG A 248 5.85 -25.95 -2.25
N GLU A 249 4.69 -26.59 -2.08
CA GLU A 249 4.32 -27.83 -2.78
C GLU A 249 4.26 -27.60 -4.29
N MET A 250 3.57 -26.55 -4.74
CA MET A 250 3.48 -26.19 -6.17
C MET A 250 4.87 -25.96 -6.79
N MET A 251 5.77 -25.26 -6.08
CA MET A 251 7.15 -25.08 -6.51
C MET A 251 7.94 -26.40 -6.55
N ALA A 252 7.74 -27.29 -5.59
CA ALA A 252 8.43 -28.59 -5.54
C ALA A 252 8.01 -29.52 -6.70
N LEU A 253 6.74 -29.45 -7.13
CA LEU A 253 6.23 -30.24 -8.25
C LEU A 253 6.75 -29.77 -9.61
N GLN A 254 7.26 -28.54 -9.71
CA GLN A 254 7.72 -27.85 -10.94
C GLN A 254 6.66 -27.65 -12.05
N LYS A 255 5.59 -28.45 -12.05
CA LYS A 255 4.43 -28.34 -12.94
C LYS A 255 3.15 -28.54 -12.13
N PRO A 256 2.16 -27.61 -12.22
CA PRO A 256 2.18 -26.40 -13.03
C PRO A 256 3.12 -25.31 -12.47
N THR A 257 3.72 -24.50 -13.35
CA THR A 257 4.64 -23.42 -12.96
C THR A 257 3.85 -22.23 -12.38
N PRO A 258 4.29 -21.65 -11.24
CA PRO A 258 3.67 -20.44 -10.70
C PRO A 258 3.61 -19.28 -11.70
N ASP A 259 2.54 -18.52 -11.64
CA ASP A 259 2.33 -17.34 -12.48
C ASP A 259 2.09 -16.07 -11.65
N ALA A 260 1.83 -14.95 -12.34
CA ALA A 260 1.51 -13.68 -11.69
C ALA A 260 0.26 -13.80 -10.79
N GLY A 261 -0.70 -14.64 -11.19
CA GLY A 261 -1.88 -14.96 -10.42
C GLY A 261 -1.56 -15.71 -9.12
N THR A 262 -0.52 -16.55 -9.10
CA THR A 262 -0.06 -17.25 -7.89
C THR A 262 0.48 -16.27 -6.85
N ILE A 263 1.34 -15.33 -7.26
CA ILE A 263 1.87 -14.27 -6.37
C ILE A 263 0.73 -13.38 -5.85
N ALA A 264 -0.22 -13.01 -6.72
CA ALA A 264 -1.39 -12.24 -6.32
C ALA A 264 -2.29 -13.01 -5.34
N SER A 265 -2.43 -14.32 -5.51
CA SER A 265 -3.29 -15.18 -4.67
C SER A 265 -2.75 -15.31 -3.24
N ILE A 266 -1.43 -15.33 -3.06
CA ILE A 266 -0.80 -15.44 -1.73
C ILE A 266 -0.66 -14.09 -1.02
N MET A 267 -0.78 -12.96 -1.73
CA MET A 267 -0.57 -11.61 -1.18
C MET A 267 -1.27 -11.35 0.17
N PRO A 268 -2.53 -11.76 0.42
CA PRO A 268 -3.17 -11.56 1.73
C PRO A 268 -2.45 -12.27 2.89
N ALA A 269 -1.75 -13.39 2.62
CA ALA A 269 -0.95 -14.12 3.60
C ALA A 269 0.47 -13.56 3.78
N MET A 270 0.86 -12.61 2.92
CA MET A 270 2.21 -12.03 2.92
C MET A 270 2.31 -10.72 3.71
N SER A 271 1.22 -10.16 4.24
CA SER A 271 1.28 -8.97 5.08
C SER A 271 1.87 -9.27 6.46
N ASN A 272 2.87 -8.50 6.90
CA ASN A 272 3.55 -8.64 8.20
C ASN A 272 4.09 -10.06 8.45
N THR A 273 4.69 -10.67 7.43
CA THR A 273 5.19 -12.05 7.50
C THR A 273 6.71 -12.10 7.74
N LYS A 274 7.24 -13.29 8.02
CA LYS A 274 8.68 -13.48 8.20
C LYS A 274 9.43 -13.29 6.88
N LYS A 275 10.63 -12.70 6.91
CA LYS A 275 11.50 -12.50 5.75
C LYS A 275 11.75 -13.79 4.94
N THR A 276 11.75 -14.94 5.58
CA THR A 276 11.85 -16.26 4.93
C THR A 276 10.73 -16.54 3.94
N ASN A 277 9.50 -16.15 4.27
CA ASN A 277 8.34 -16.33 3.39
C ASN A 277 8.42 -15.37 2.20
N ILE A 278 8.88 -14.14 2.44
CA ILE A 278 9.10 -13.16 1.37
C ILE A 278 10.16 -13.66 0.39
N ASN A 279 11.25 -14.26 0.90
CA ASN A 279 12.29 -14.85 0.08
C ASN A 279 11.78 -16.03 -0.77
N LEU A 280 10.85 -16.83 -0.26
CA LEU A 280 10.19 -17.89 -1.04
C LEU A 280 9.45 -17.30 -2.24
N ILE A 281 8.62 -16.28 -2.01
CA ILE A 281 7.85 -15.63 -3.09
C ILE A 281 8.77 -14.87 -4.05
N ARG A 282 9.88 -14.29 -3.55
CA ARG A 282 10.91 -13.71 -4.40
C ARG A 282 11.54 -14.74 -5.34
N LYS A 283 11.91 -15.90 -4.81
CA LYS A 283 12.44 -17.01 -5.62
C LYS A 283 11.43 -17.44 -6.68
N MET A 284 10.16 -17.58 -6.29
CA MET A 284 9.07 -17.90 -7.21
C MET A 284 8.95 -16.87 -8.33
N PHE A 285 9.00 -15.57 -8.01
CA PHE A 285 9.00 -14.48 -8.98
C PHE A 285 10.21 -14.57 -9.94
N ASP A 286 11.42 -14.76 -9.41
CA ASP A 286 12.64 -14.83 -10.21
C ASP A 286 12.61 -16.03 -11.19
N GLU A 287 12.05 -17.17 -10.78
CA GLU A 287 11.87 -18.39 -11.60
C GLU A 287 10.73 -18.31 -12.63
N MET A 288 9.89 -17.26 -12.62
CA MET A 288 8.82 -17.11 -13.62
C MET A 288 9.38 -16.94 -15.03
N ASN A 289 8.86 -17.73 -15.98
CA ASN A 289 9.23 -17.70 -17.40
C ASN A 289 8.94 -16.34 -18.06
N ASN A 290 7.78 -15.74 -17.77
CA ASN A 290 7.37 -14.43 -18.26
C ASN A 290 6.89 -13.60 -17.08
N LYS A 291 7.55 -12.46 -16.85
CA LYS A 291 7.15 -11.49 -15.84
C LYS A 291 6.35 -10.39 -16.54
N ASP A 292 5.10 -10.23 -16.15
CA ASP A 292 4.20 -9.21 -16.68
C ASP A 292 3.96 -8.12 -15.64
N LEU A 293 3.23 -7.06 -16.01
CA LEU A 293 2.92 -5.96 -15.10
C LEU A 293 2.27 -6.45 -13.78
N VAL A 294 1.48 -7.51 -13.84
CA VAL A 294 0.79 -8.06 -12.66
C VAL A 294 1.79 -8.70 -11.70
N SER A 295 2.77 -9.46 -12.19
CA SER A 295 3.78 -10.07 -11.32
C SER A 295 4.70 -9.03 -10.67
N TRP A 296 5.10 -8.00 -11.42
CA TRP A 296 5.88 -6.88 -10.89
C TRP A 296 5.09 -6.12 -9.81
N ASN A 297 3.83 -5.76 -10.09
CA ASN A 297 2.97 -5.07 -9.14
C ASN A 297 2.79 -5.86 -7.85
N ALA A 298 2.54 -7.17 -7.97
CA ALA A 298 2.33 -8.02 -6.81
C ALA A 298 3.60 -8.10 -5.93
N MET A 299 4.78 -8.24 -6.55
CA MET A 299 6.03 -8.32 -5.81
C MET A 299 6.43 -6.98 -5.17
N ILE A 300 6.23 -5.85 -5.87
CA ILE A 300 6.46 -4.50 -5.31
C ILE A 300 5.56 -4.28 -4.10
N ALA A 301 4.27 -4.63 -4.20
CA ALA A 301 3.32 -4.51 -3.10
C ALA A 301 3.70 -5.42 -1.90
N ILE A 302 4.20 -6.63 -2.14
CA ILE A 302 4.68 -7.52 -1.08
C ILE A 302 5.85 -6.87 -0.32
N TYR A 303 6.84 -6.29 -1.01
CA TYR A 303 7.94 -5.60 -0.34
C TYR A 303 7.46 -4.36 0.43
N ALA A 304 6.64 -3.51 -0.20
CA ALA A 304 6.12 -2.29 0.43
C ALA A 304 5.31 -2.60 1.71
N ASN A 305 4.44 -3.61 1.68
CA ASN A 305 3.59 -4.01 2.81
C ASN A 305 4.35 -4.68 3.97
N ASN A 306 5.64 -5.02 3.79
CA ASN A 306 6.48 -5.61 4.83
C ASN A 306 7.61 -4.68 5.27
N SER A 307 7.46 -3.36 5.05
CA SER A 307 8.46 -2.35 5.41
C SER A 307 9.83 -2.58 4.77
N MET A 308 9.87 -3.24 3.60
CA MET A 308 11.07 -3.47 2.78
C MET A 308 11.12 -2.42 1.66
N SER A 309 11.10 -1.14 2.04
CA SER A 309 10.89 -0.02 1.13
C SER A 309 12.03 0.14 0.12
N ALA A 310 13.27 -0.19 0.50
CA ALA A 310 14.44 -0.19 -0.40
C ALA A 310 14.28 -1.22 -1.51
N GLU A 311 13.92 -2.46 -1.16
CA GLU A 311 13.70 -3.54 -2.11
C GLU A 311 12.51 -3.27 -3.03
N ALA A 312 11.44 -2.64 -2.52
CA ALA A 312 10.29 -2.23 -3.33
C ALA A 312 10.68 -1.20 -4.42
N VAL A 313 11.45 -0.18 -4.05
CA VAL A 313 11.93 0.85 -4.99
C VAL A 313 12.93 0.27 -5.98
N GLU A 314 13.87 -0.56 -5.53
CA GLU A 314 14.83 -1.24 -6.42
C GLU A 314 14.10 -2.07 -7.47
N LEU A 315 13.07 -2.82 -7.04
CA LEU A 315 12.29 -3.65 -7.94
C LEU A 315 11.48 -2.85 -8.96
N PHE A 316 10.91 -1.72 -8.53
CA PHE A 316 10.24 -0.78 -9.41
C PHE A 316 11.19 -0.22 -10.48
N LEU A 317 12.36 0.27 -10.09
CA LEU A 317 13.36 0.81 -11.03
C LEU A 317 13.83 -0.27 -12.01
N ARG A 318 14.02 -1.51 -11.54
CA ARG A 318 14.34 -2.65 -12.40
C ARG A 318 13.23 -2.94 -13.41
N SER A 319 11.96 -2.88 -12.99
CA SER A 319 10.82 -3.11 -13.89
C SER A 319 10.78 -2.06 -15.03
N GLU A 320 11.09 -0.80 -14.73
CA GLU A 320 11.18 0.26 -15.75
C GLU A 320 12.34 0.01 -16.73
N MET A 321 13.49 -0.46 -16.23
CA MET A 321 14.65 -0.82 -17.08
C MET A 321 14.34 -2.00 -18.01
N GLU A 322 13.51 -2.95 -17.57
CA GLU A 322 13.02 -4.06 -18.38
C GLU A 322 11.87 -3.65 -19.32
N GLY A 323 11.51 -2.36 -19.38
CA GLY A 323 10.53 -1.80 -20.30
C GLY A 323 9.07 -1.99 -19.87
N VAL A 324 8.83 -2.36 -18.61
CA VAL A 324 7.48 -2.50 -18.05
C VAL A 324 6.94 -1.13 -17.72
N GLU A 325 5.86 -0.72 -18.39
CA GLU A 325 5.22 0.57 -18.13
C GLU A 325 4.34 0.50 -16.87
N PRO A 326 4.59 1.34 -15.85
CA PRO A 326 3.84 1.29 -14.60
C PRO A 326 2.41 1.82 -14.76
N ASP A 327 1.45 1.15 -14.13
CA ASP A 327 0.05 1.59 -14.05
C ASP A 327 -0.27 2.22 -12.68
N ALA A 328 -1.52 2.64 -12.49
CA ALA A 328 -1.93 3.24 -11.22
C ALA A 328 -1.74 2.31 -10.02
N VAL A 329 -1.79 0.98 -10.21
CA VAL A 329 -1.56 -0.01 -9.14
C VAL A 329 -0.07 -0.09 -8.80
N THR A 330 0.82 -0.11 -9.80
CA THR A 330 2.27 -0.05 -9.61
C THR A 330 2.65 1.20 -8.80
N LEU A 331 2.17 2.35 -9.25
CA LEU A 331 2.54 3.65 -8.68
C LEU A 331 2.01 3.80 -7.25
N SER A 332 0.76 3.39 -7.00
CA SER A 332 0.19 3.41 -5.64
C SER A 332 0.94 2.49 -4.68
N SER A 333 1.57 1.41 -5.19
CA SER A 333 2.32 0.45 -4.36
C SER A 333 3.73 0.94 -4.02
N VAL A 334 4.40 1.65 -4.94
CA VAL A 334 5.79 2.12 -4.73
C VAL A 334 5.89 3.48 -4.03
N LEU A 335 4.86 4.33 -4.16
CA LEU A 335 4.87 5.68 -3.55
C LEU A 335 5.05 5.67 -2.02
N PRO A 336 4.40 4.79 -1.24
CA PRO A 336 4.67 4.67 0.20
C PRO A 336 6.14 4.36 0.49
N ALA A 337 6.74 3.44 -0.27
CA ALA A 337 8.16 3.10 -0.14
C ALA A 337 9.08 4.29 -0.44
N CYS A 338 8.71 5.14 -1.42
CA CYS A 338 9.41 6.40 -1.66
C CYS A 338 9.33 7.34 -0.44
N GLY A 339 8.15 7.45 0.20
CA GLY A 339 7.96 8.23 1.41
C GLY A 339 8.78 7.72 2.60
N ASP A 340 8.85 6.41 2.80
CA ASP A 340 9.62 5.78 3.87
C ASP A 340 11.12 6.06 3.75
N LEU A 341 11.66 5.92 2.53
CA LEU A 341 13.06 6.22 2.22
C LEU A 341 13.34 7.72 2.09
N SER A 342 12.29 8.55 2.10
CA SER A 342 12.34 9.98 1.71
C SER A 342 13.02 10.21 0.35
N ALA A 343 12.75 9.32 -0.60
CA ALA A 343 13.17 9.41 -2.00
C ALA A 343 12.28 10.41 -2.76
N LEU A 344 12.36 11.69 -2.38
CA LEU A 344 11.53 12.76 -2.90
C LEU A 344 11.74 12.97 -4.41
N SER A 345 12.97 12.80 -4.90
CA SER A 345 13.26 12.96 -6.34
C SER A 345 12.50 11.95 -7.19
N LEU A 346 12.49 10.69 -6.75
CA LEU A 346 11.76 9.61 -7.39
C LEU A 346 10.24 9.84 -7.28
N GLY A 347 9.77 10.24 -6.09
CA GLY A 347 8.37 10.60 -5.87
C GLY A 347 7.88 11.72 -6.80
N LYS A 348 8.68 12.78 -6.99
CA LYS A 348 8.37 13.86 -7.93
C LYS A 348 8.37 13.39 -9.39
N ARG A 349 9.34 12.56 -9.80
CA ARG A 349 9.35 11.94 -11.14
C ARG A 349 8.10 11.10 -11.40
N ILE A 350 7.66 10.34 -10.40
CA ILE A 350 6.42 9.57 -10.46
C ILE A 350 5.21 10.50 -10.55
N HIS A 351 5.14 11.56 -9.76
CA HIS A 351 4.05 12.54 -9.83
C HIS A 351 3.96 13.21 -11.22
N GLU A 352 5.09 13.63 -11.78
CA GLU A 352 5.14 14.17 -13.15
C GLU A 352 4.69 13.14 -14.21
N PHE A 353 5.01 11.86 -14.02
CA PHE A 353 4.52 10.79 -14.89
C PHE A 353 3.00 10.64 -14.79
N ILE A 354 2.44 10.68 -13.57
CA ILE A 354 1.00 10.61 -13.30
C ILE A 354 0.24 11.73 -14.01
N GLU A 355 0.76 12.96 -13.93
CA GLU A 355 0.18 14.13 -14.60
C GLU A 355 0.27 14.02 -16.13
N ARG A 356 1.44 13.64 -16.67
CA ARG A 356 1.63 13.46 -18.12
C ARG A 356 0.71 12.38 -18.70
N ARG A 357 0.49 11.29 -17.96
CA ARG A 357 -0.39 10.18 -18.36
C ARG A 357 -1.87 10.41 -18.03
N ARG A 358 -2.20 11.49 -17.34
CA ARG A 358 -3.57 11.84 -16.91
C ARG A 358 -4.22 10.70 -16.13
N LEU A 359 -3.49 10.11 -15.19
CA LEU A 359 -3.99 9.01 -14.35
C LEU A 359 -4.90 9.50 -13.21
N ARG A 360 -5.06 10.82 -13.03
CA ARG A 360 -6.00 11.46 -12.11
C ARG A 360 -7.33 11.82 -12.82
N PRO A 361 -8.48 11.77 -12.13
CA PRO A 361 -8.65 11.46 -10.71
C PRO A 361 -8.58 9.96 -10.41
N ASN A 362 -7.88 9.59 -9.34
CA ASN A 362 -7.82 8.24 -8.82
C ASN A 362 -7.48 8.34 -7.32
N LEU A 363 -8.47 8.15 -6.45
CA LEU A 363 -8.34 8.40 -5.01
C LEU A 363 -7.22 7.59 -4.36
N VAL A 364 -7.02 6.32 -4.76
CA VAL A 364 -5.96 5.46 -4.21
C VAL A 364 -4.59 6.03 -4.55
N LEU A 365 -4.40 6.43 -5.81
CA LEU A 365 -3.15 7.00 -6.29
C LEU A 365 -2.89 8.39 -5.69
N GLU A 366 -3.92 9.23 -5.58
CA GLU A 366 -3.83 10.57 -4.99
C GLU A 366 -3.52 10.50 -3.48
N ASN A 367 -4.13 9.55 -2.76
CA ASN A 367 -3.81 9.30 -1.34
C ASN A 367 -2.36 8.82 -1.17
N ALA A 368 -1.87 7.92 -2.02
CA ALA A 368 -0.49 7.44 -1.98
C ALA A 368 0.53 8.55 -2.32
N LEU A 369 0.21 9.43 -3.28
CA LEU A 369 1.04 10.60 -3.60
C LEU A 369 1.12 11.58 -2.42
N MET A 370 -0.02 11.88 -1.80
CA MET A 370 -0.09 12.76 -0.65
C MET A 370 0.73 12.21 0.52
N ASP A 371 0.58 10.92 0.83
CA ASP A 371 1.35 10.27 1.89
C ASP A 371 2.86 10.25 1.59
N MET A 372 3.25 10.02 0.33
CA MET A 372 4.64 10.12 -0.11
C MET A 372 5.22 11.53 0.16
N TYR A 373 4.53 12.60 -0.25
CA TYR A 373 4.99 13.96 0.01
C TYR A 373 5.09 14.27 1.51
N ALA A 374 4.08 13.87 2.29
CA ALA A 374 4.07 14.03 3.73
C ALA A 374 5.26 13.31 4.39
N ASN A 375 5.50 12.05 4.03
CA ASN A 375 6.59 11.23 4.57
C ASN A 375 7.99 11.62 4.04
N CYS A 376 8.06 12.45 3.00
CA CYS A 376 9.28 13.14 2.55
C CYS A 376 9.48 14.53 3.21
N GLY A 377 8.65 14.91 4.17
CA GLY A 377 8.72 16.21 4.85
C GLY A 377 8.23 17.39 4.02
N CYS A 378 7.52 17.15 2.91
CA CYS A 378 6.99 18.17 2.01
C CYS A 378 5.51 18.42 2.28
N LEU A 379 5.19 18.89 3.50
CA LEU A 379 3.81 19.06 3.96
C LEU A 379 3.00 20.06 3.10
N LYS A 380 3.66 21.09 2.55
CA LYS A 380 3.04 22.06 1.64
C LYS A 380 2.56 21.40 0.34
N ASP A 381 3.42 20.60 -0.29
CA ASP A 381 3.08 19.86 -1.52
C ASP A 381 1.93 18.86 -1.26
N ALA A 382 1.96 18.16 -0.11
CA ALA A 382 0.89 17.27 0.31
C ALA A 382 -0.44 18.02 0.51
N ARG A 383 -0.40 19.21 1.12
CA ARG A 383 -1.58 20.06 1.33
C ARG A 383 -2.15 20.58 0.01
N GLU A 384 -1.30 21.06 -0.89
CA GLU A 384 -1.74 21.52 -2.22
C GLU A 384 -2.42 20.38 -2.98
N LEU A 385 -1.81 19.19 -3.01
CA LEU A 385 -2.41 18.03 -3.64
C LEU A 385 -3.79 17.72 -3.04
N PHE A 386 -3.89 17.68 -1.70
CA PHE A 386 -5.15 17.46 -1.00
C PHE A 386 -6.24 18.46 -1.42
N GLU A 387 -5.92 19.75 -1.50
CA GLU A 387 -6.89 20.77 -1.91
C GLU A 387 -7.38 20.56 -3.35
N THR A 388 -6.50 20.15 -4.27
CA THR A 388 -6.85 19.90 -5.68
C THR A 388 -7.68 18.63 -5.92
N MET A 389 -7.80 17.73 -4.93
CA MET A 389 -8.57 16.49 -5.08
C MET A 389 -10.06 16.78 -5.28
N LYS A 390 -10.64 16.24 -6.37
CA LYS A 390 -12.07 16.38 -6.73
C LYS A 390 -13.03 15.70 -5.75
N GLY A 391 -12.57 14.64 -5.10
CA GLY A 391 -13.27 13.93 -4.04
C GLY A 391 -12.27 13.56 -2.96
N LYS A 392 -12.71 13.53 -1.71
CA LYS A 392 -11.89 13.18 -0.55
C LYS A 392 -12.65 12.14 0.25
N ASP A 393 -12.01 11.01 0.52
CA ASP A 393 -12.58 9.97 1.37
C ASP A 393 -11.99 10.06 2.79
N LEU A 394 -12.46 9.17 3.67
CA LEU A 394 -11.94 9.04 5.02
C LEU A 394 -10.41 8.90 5.03
N VAL A 395 -9.85 8.11 4.12
CA VAL A 395 -8.40 7.89 4.02
C VAL A 395 -7.69 9.21 3.71
N SER A 396 -8.17 9.98 2.72
CA SER A 396 -7.60 11.30 2.38
C SER A 396 -7.51 12.22 3.61
N TRP A 397 -8.59 12.32 4.40
CA TRP A 397 -8.61 13.16 5.60
C TRP A 397 -7.69 12.65 6.70
N THR A 398 -7.73 11.34 7.00
CA THR A 398 -6.87 10.76 8.05
C THR A 398 -5.38 10.87 7.71
N SER A 399 -4.99 10.66 6.44
CA SER A 399 -3.61 10.80 5.99
C SER A 399 -3.08 12.22 6.17
N ILE A 400 -3.86 13.26 5.79
CA ILE A 400 -3.41 14.65 5.96
C ILE A 400 -3.38 15.05 7.44
N ILE A 401 -4.35 14.65 8.26
CA ILE A 401 -4.35 14.92 9.72
C ILE A 401 -3.12 14.29 10.37
N SER A 402 -2.83 13.03 10.05
CA SER A 402 -1.63 12.32 10.52
C SER A 402 -0.35 13.00 10.06
N ALA A 403 -0.29 13.50 8.81
CA ALA A 403 0.86 14.22 8.29
C ALA A 403 1.15 15.50 9.10
N TYR A 404 0.14 16.31 9.40
CA TYR A 404 0.29 17.49 10.26
C TYR A 404 0.73 17.10 11.68
N GLY A 405 0.15 16.04 12.26
CA GLY A 405 0.55 15.50 13.55
C GLY A 405 2.02 15.07 13.62
N LYS A 406 2.51 14.31 12.64
CA LYS A 406 3.93 13.92 12.52
C LYS A 406 4.87 15.10 12.32
N ASN A 407 4.38 16.24 11.82
CA ASN A 407 5.16 17.47 11.69
C ASN A 407 5.08 18.36 12.95
N GLY A 408 4.35 17.94 13.98
CA GLY A 408 4.18 18.69 15.23
C GLY A 408 3.11 19.77 15.20
N ASP A 409 2.34 19.86 14.12
CA ASP A 409 1.33 20.89 13.93
C ASP A 409 -0.06 20.38 14.32
N GLY A 410 -0.23 20.16 15.62
CA GLY A 410 -1.46 19.61 16.19
C GLY A 410 -2.68 20.52 15.99
N LYS A 411 -2.49 21.85 15.94
CA LYS A 411 -3.59 22.81 15.75
C LYS A 411 -4.21 22.69 14.36
N ASN A 412 -3.38 22.65 13.32
CA ASN A 412 -3.90 22.42 11.98
C ASN A 412 -4.46 21.00 11.81
N ALA A 413 -3.89 19.99 12.47
CA ALA A 413 -4.47 18.65 12.48
C ALA A 413 -5.90 18.62 13.08
N ILE A 414 -6.13 19.34 14.18
CA ILE A 414 -7.46 19.53 14.78
C ILE A 414 -8.40 20.26 13.82
N ALA A 415 -7.98 21.38 13.24
CA ALA A 415 -8.80 22.13 12.28
C ALA A 415 -9.21 21.26 11.07
N LEU A 416 -8.32 20.37 10.61
CA LEU A 416 -8.62 19.42 9.54
C LEU A 416 -9.60 18.33 9.95
N PHE A 417 -9.52 17.86 11.19
CA PHE A 417 -10.50 16.93 11.75
C PHE A 417 -11.90 17.56 11.81
N GLU A 418 -12.00 18.83 12.22
CA GLU A 418 -13.27 19.56 12.20
C GLU A 418 -13.80 19.79 10.78
N GLN A 419 -12.92 20.14 9.82
CA GLN A 419 -13.30 20.28 8.41
C GLN A 419 -13.80 18.95 7.81
N MET A 420 -13.18 17.82 8.19
CA MET A 420 -13.62 16.49 7.79
C MET A 420 -15.05 16.21 8.26
N GLN A 421 -15.36 16.54 9.53
CA GLN A 421 -16.70 16.39 10.09
C GLN A 421 -17.71 17.29 9.36
N ASN A 422 -17.35 18.56 9.14
CA ASN A 422 -18.19 19.53 8.42
C ASN A 422 -18.44 19.15 6.96
N SER A 423 -17.55 18.33 6.38
CA SER A 423 -17.71 17.77 5.03
C SER A 423 -18.63 16.54 5.00
N GLY A 424 -19.25 16.17 6.11
CA GLY A 424 -20.17 15.04 6.23
C GLY A 424 -19.48 13.67 6.29
N ILE A 425 -18.15 13.63 6.39
CA ILE A 425 -17.41 12.38 6.56
C ILE A 425 -17.40 12.03 8.05
N LYS A 426 -17.98 10.88 8.40
CA LYS A 426 -18.00 10.38 9.78
C LYS A 426 -16.59 9.90 10.18
N PRO A 427 -15.96 10.49 11.22
CA PRO A 427 -14.72 9.97 11.78
C PRO A 427 -14.86 8.53 12.24
N ASP A 428 -13.84 7.74 11.91
CA ASP A 428 -13.67 6.39 12.42
C ASP A 428 -12.59 6.36 13.50
N SER A 429 -12.29 5.16 13.98
CA SER A 429 -11.25 4.97 14.99
C SER A 429 -9.86 5.41 14.51
N ILE A 430 -9.52 5.27 13.22
CA ILE A 430 -8.22 5.71 12.69
C ILE A 430 -8.12 7.24 12.75
N ALA A 431 -9.17 7.96 12.38
CA ALA A 431 -9.22 9.41 12.46
C ALA A 431 -8.97 9.93 13.89
N PHE A 432 -9.55 9.25 14.89
CA PHE A 432 -9.32 9.59 16.31
C PHE A 432 -7.89 9.30 16.76
N VAL A 433 -7.28 8.18 16.33
CA VAL A 433 -5.84 7.93 16.56
C VAL A 433 -5.00 9.06 15.95
N SER A 434 -5.29 9.49 14.72
CA SER A 434 -4.54 10.55 14.04
C SER A 434 -4.62 11.88 14.79
N VAL A 435 -5.80 12.32 15.24
CA VAL A 435 -5.94 13.62 15.94
C VAL A 435 -5.37 13.57 17.36
N ILE A 436 -5.54 12.48 18.11
CA ILE A 436 -4.96 12.33 19.46
C ILE A 436 -3.44 12.25 19.39
N SER A 437 -2.89 11.52 18.42
CA SER A 437 -1.44 11.47 18.16
C SER A 437 -0.89 12.86 17.80
N ALA A 438 -1.62 13.63 16.98
CA ALA A 438 -1.25 15.01 16.69
C ALA A 438 -1.24 15.90 17.95
N CYS A 439 -2.22 15.71 18.84
CA CYS A 439 -2.23 16.38 20.16
C CYS A 439 -1.01 15.97 21.01
N SER A 440 -0.64 14.68 20.99
CA SER A 440 0.54 14.15 21.68
C SER A 440 1.83 14.82 21.24
N HIS A 441 2.04 14.96 19.94
CA HIS A 441 3.26 15.57 19.39
C HIS A 441 3.31 17.10 19.52
N ALA A 442 2.17 17.76 19.69
CA ALA A 442 2.04 19.20 19.85
C ALA A 442 1.88 19.67 21.31
N GLY A 443 1.79 18.74 22.27
CA GLY A 443 1.61 19.06 23.69
C GLY A 443 0.22 19.58 24.04
N LEU A 444 -0.79 19.25 23.23
CA LEU A 444 -2.18 19.66 23.41
C LEU A 444 -2.92 18.67 24.32
N MET A 445 -2.51 18.60 25.60
CA MET A 445 -3.03 17.61 26.56
C MET A 445 -4.55 17.65 26.73
N ASN A 446 -5.11 18.85 26.86
CA ASN A 446 -6.55 19.00 27.09
C ASN A 446 -7.36 18.57 25.85
N ASP A 447 -6.90 18.97 24.66
CA ASP A 447 -7.54 18.57 23.40
C ASP A 447 -7.45 17.06 23.18
N GLY A 448 -6.30 16.44 23.47
CA GLY A 448 -6.14 14.99 23.37
C GLY A 448 -7.08 14.22 24.30
N LYS A 449 -7.22 14.65 25.57
CA LYS A 449 -8.20 14.09 26.52
C LYS A 449 -9.63 14.30 26.03
N TYR A 450 -9.95 15.48 25.50
CA TYR A 450 -11.25 15.79 24.93
C TYR A 450 -11.60 14.84 23.78
N TYR A 451 -10.72 14.67 22.78
CA TYR A 451 -11.00 13.80 21.64
C TYR A 451 -11.11 12.32 22.01
N PHE A 452 -10.37 11.87 23.03
CA PHE A 452 -10.50 10.51 23.56
C PHE A 452 -11.86 10.23 24.22
N ASN A 453 -12.45 11.23 24.91
CA ASN A 453 -13.81 11.09 25.44
C ASN A 453 -14.87 11.30 24.35
N TYR A 454 -14.63 12.24 23.45
CA TYR A 454 -15.54 12.55 22.35
C TYR A 454 -15.78 11.35 21.42
N MET A 455 -14.77 10.50 21.18
CA MET A 455 -14.96 9.27 20.39
C MET A 455 -15.91 8.26 21.04
N THR A 456 -15.93 8.17 22.37
CA THR A 456 -16.74 7.18 23.10
C THR A 456 -18.15 7.72 23.35
N GLU A 457 -18.25 8.98 23.75
CA GLU A 457 -19.52 9.63 24.12
C GLU A 457 -20.38 9.95 22.90
N CYS A 458 -19.79 10.51 21.83
CA CYS A 458 -20.55 10.99 20.67
C CYS A 458 -20.56 10.01 19.49
N TYR A 459 -19.50 9.21 19.32
CA TYR A 459 -19.39 8.26 18.20
C TYR A 459 -19.58 6.80 18.61
N HIS A 460 -19.64 6.51 19.91
CA HIS A 460 -19.76 5.15 20.47
C HIS A 460 -18.69 4.19 19.94
N LEU A 461 -17.49 4.72 19.67
CA LEU A 461 -16.35 3.93 19.24
C LEU A 461 -15.68 3.33 20.48
N VAL A 462 -15.48 2.02 20.47
CA VAL A 462 -14.72 1.33 21.53
C VAL A 462 -13.24 1.65 21.37
N PRO A 463 -12.57 2.22 22.40
CA PRO A 463 -11.14 2.49 22.31
C PRO A 463 -10.34 1.18 22.14
N ARG A 464 -9.56 1.15 21.07
CA ARG A 464 -8.56 0.10 20.78
C ARG A 464 -7.18 0.48 21.32
N ILE A 465 -6.25 -0.49 21.30
CA ILE A 465 -4.89 -0.37 21.84
C ILE A 465 -4.15 0.88 21.33
N GLU A 466 -4.37 1.29 20.08
CA GLU A 466 -3.73 2.45 19.48
C GLU A 466 -4.14 3.77 20.15
N HIS A 467 -5.41 3.93 20.54
CA HIS A 467 -5.85 5.15 21.23
C HIS A 467 -5.26 5.24 22.64
N TYR A 468 -5.19 4.11 23.36
CA TYR A 468 -4.54 4.06 24.67
C TYR A 468 -3.05 4.37 24.55
N ALA A 469 -2.37 3.85 23.52
CA ALA A 469 -0.98 4.20 23.23
C ALA A 469 -0.80 5.71 22.99
N CYS A 470 -1.66 6.35 22.20
CA CYS A 470 -1.63 7.80 22.00
C CYS A 470 -1.86 8.58 23.31
N MET A 471 -2.78 8.13 24.17
CA MET A 471 -3.04 8.78 25.46
C MET A 471 -1.88 8.64 26.44
N VAL A 472 -1.25 7.46 26.50
CA VAL A 472 -0.07 7.23 27.34
C VAL A 472 1.13 8.03 26.84
N ASP A 473 1.33 8.09 25.52
CA ASP A 473 2.36 8.95 24.92
C ASP A 473 2.09 10.44 25.24
N LEU A 474 0.84 10.89 25.14
CA LEU A 474 0.45 12.27 25.46
C LEU A 474 0.72 12.63 26.93
N LEU A 475 0.27 11.79 27.87
CA LEU A 475 0.47 11.98 29.30
C LEU A 475 1.97 11.89 29.67
N GLY A 476 2.67 10.93 29.08
CA GLY A 476 4.10 10.71 29.27
C GLY A 476 4.93 11.90 28.81
N ARG A 477 4.68 12.42 27.60
CA ARG A 477 5.34 13.62 27.05
C ARG A 477 4.99 14.89 27.80
N SER A 478 3.84 14.94 28.45
CA SER A 478 3.43 16.07 29.30
C SER A 478 4.08 16.04 30.70
N GLY A 479 4.86 14.99 31.02
CA GLY A 479 5.48 14.80 32.33
C GLY A 479 4.56 14.19 33.40
N ASN A 480 3.33 13.85 33.05
CA ASN A 480 2.34 13.27 33.97
C ASN A 480 2.52 11.75 34.09
N ILE A 481 3.71 11.31 34.49
CA ILE A 481 4.10 9.88 34.50
C ILE A 481 3.19 9.03 35.40
N SER A 482 2.85 9.52 36.59
CA SER A 482 1.95 8.80 37.51
C SER A 482 0.53 8.67 36.93
N GLU A 483 0.00 9.73 36.30
CA GLU A 483 -1.30 9.66 35.62
C GLU A 483 -1.26 8.67 34.45
N ALA A 484 -0.16 8.66 33.68
CA ALA A 484 0.03 7.70 32.58
C ALA A 484 0.03 6.25 33.09
N TYR A 485 0.72 5.98 34.20
CA TYR A 485 0.74 4.66 34.82
C TYR A 485 -0.65 4.25 35.34
N ASP A 486 -1.33 5.12 36.08
CA ASP A 486 -2.69 4.86 36.57
C ASP A 486 -3.68 4.64 35.43
N PHE A 487 -3.52 5.37 34.33
CA PHE A 487 -4.32 5.19 33.12
C PHE A 487 -4.13 3.79 32.52
N ILE A 488 -2.89 3.30 32.44
CA ILE A 488 -2.58 1.92 31.98
C ILE A 488 -3.22 0.88 32.89
N MET A 489 -3.16 1.08 34.22
CA MET A 489 -3.76 0.15 35.19
C MET A 489 -5.29 0.07 35.07
N LYS A 490 -5.95 1.14 34.62
CA LYS A 490 -7.41 1.21 34.44
C LYS A 490 -7.88 0.72 33.07
N MET A 491 -6.98 0.37 32.16
CA MET A 491 -7.35 -0.07 30.82
C MET A 491 -8.18 -1.36 30.86
N PRO A 492 -9.27 -1.46 30.07
CA PRO A 492 -10.07 -2.69 29.98
C PRO A 492 -9.41 -3.77 29.11
N ILE A 493 -8.30 -3.45 28.45
CA ILE A 493 -7.54 -4.33 27.56
C ILE A 493 -6.10 -4.45 28.04
N LYS A 494 -5.48 -5.62 27.80
CA LYS A 494 -4.10 -5.88 28.21
C LYS A 494 -3.14 -4.94 27.45
N PRO A 495 -2.28 -4.17 28.15
CA PRO A 495 -1.32 -3.30 27.49
C PRO A 495 -0.28 -4.09 26.68
N ASN A 496 0.09 -3.56 25.52
CA ASN A 496 1.08 -4.15 24.62
C ASN A 496 2.45 -3.45 24.75
N GLU A 497 3.39 -3.86 23.91
CA GLU A 497 4.73 -3.27 23.81
C GLU A 497 4.68 -1.73 23.61
N THR A 498 3.83 -1.22 22.72
CA THR A 498 3.81 0.21 22.38
C THR A 498 3.47 1.11 23.57
N ILE A 499 2.57 0.65 24.44
CA ILE A 499 2.12 1.39 25.62
C ILE A 499 3.22 1.44 26.69
N TRP A 500 3.79 0.28 27.02
CA TRP A 500 4.88 0.22 28.00
C TRP A 500 6.14 0.91 27.49
N GLY A 501 6.41 0.83 26.18
CA GLY A 501 7.51 1.53 25.53
C GLY A 501 7.37 3.06 25.62
N ALA A 502 6.17 3.59 25.39
CA ALA A 502 5.88 5.01 25.56
C ALA A 502 6.10 5.46 27.01
N LEU A 503 5.59 4.70 27.99
CA LEU A 503 5.79 5.00 29.41
C LEU A 503 7.27 4.93 29.82
N LEU A 504 8.01 3.91 29.39
CA LEU A 504 9.45 3.78 29.69
C LEU A 504 10.25 4.94 29.07
N GLY A 505 9.91 5.33 27.84
CA GLY A 505 10.49 6.48 27.17
C GLY A 505 10.27 7.78 27.95
N ALA A 506 9.05 8.00 28.46
CA ALA A 506 8.72 9.14 29.30
C ALA A 506 9.45 9.09 30.66
N CYS A 507 9.51 7.93 31.31
CA CYS A 507 10.27 7.73 32.55
C CYS A 507 11.75 8.07 32.39
N ARG A 508 12.35 7.75 31.23
CA ARG A 508 13.72 8.17 30.91
C ARG A 508 13.85 9.69 30.83
N VAL A 509 12.93 10.37 30.16
CA VAL A 509 12.96 11.84 29.98
C VAL A 509 12.85 12.55 31.31
N TYR A 510 11.89 12.15 32.14
CA TYR A 510 11.56 12.78 33.44
C TYR A 510 12.25 12.12 34.64
N SER A 511 13.23 11.24 34.40
CA SER A 511 14.02 10.55 35.42
C SER A 511 13.20 9.81 36.50
N ASN A 512 12.02 9.28 36.14
CA ASN A 512 11.18 8.50 37.05
C ASN A 512 11.63 7.03 37.04
N MET A 513 12.55 6.69 37.94
CA MET A 513 13.12 5.34 38.00
C MET A 513 12.07 4.30 38.43
N GLU A 514 11.25 4.57 39.43
CA GLU A 514 10.31 3.59 40.01
C GLU A 514 9.34 3.02 38.98
N ILE A 515 8.61 3.90 38.27
CA ILE A 515 7.69 3.48 37.21
C ILE A 515 8.45 2.92 36.00
N GLY A 516 9.64 3.46 35.72
CA GLY A 516 10.50 2.96 34.65
C GLY A 516 10.90 1.49 34.82
N LEU A 517 11.19 1.06 36.06
CA LEU A 517 11.49 -0.36 36.36
C LEU A 517 10.29 -1.27 36.10
N ILE A 518 9.09 -0.84 36.50
CA ILE A 518 7.85 -1.60 36.27
C ILE A 518 7.61 -1.73 34.76
N ALA A 519 7.72 -0.64 34.00
CA ALA A 519 7.54 -0.64 32.56
C ALA A 519 8.53 -1.58 31.85
N ALA A 520 9.81 -1.55 32.26
CA ALA A 520 10.84 -2.41 31.69
C ALA A 520 10.61 -3.90 31.97
N ASP A 521 10.18 -4.27 33.19
CA ASP A 521 9.85 -5.66 33.53
C ASP A 521 8.71 -6.21 32.66
N HIS A 522 7.66 -5.41 32.42
CA HIS A 522 6.60 -5.78 31.49
C HIS A 522 7.11 -5.95 30.04
N LEU A 523 7.96 -5.04 29.57
CA LEU A 523 8.54 -5.12 28.22
C LEU A 523 9.42 -6.34 28.02
N PHE A 524 10.24 -6.71 29.01
CA PHE A 524 11.10 -7.89 28.92
C PHE A 524 10.32 -9.21 28.89
N LYS A 525 9.08 -9.22 29.41
CA LYS A 525 8.16 -10.35 29.29
C LYS A 525 7.45 -10.40 27.93
N LEU A 526 7.13 -9.24 27.36
CA LEU A 526 6.39 -9.13 26.10
C LEU A 526 7.30 -9.32 24.88
N VAL A 527 8.47 -8.68 24.88
CA VAL A 527 9.39 -8.59 23.74
C VAL A 527 10.85 -8.69 24.21
N PRO A 528 11.28 -9.87 24.68
CA PRO A 528 12.60 -10.06 25.30
C PRO A 528 13.78 -9.80 24.35
N GLU A 529 13.55 -9.83 23.03
CA GLU A 529 14.61 -9.68 22.02
C GLU A 529 14.88 -8.21 21.65
N GLN A 530 14.00 -7.28 22.03
CA GLN A 530 14.07 -5.90 21.59
C GLN A 530 15.10 -5.09 22.38
N SER A 531 16.28 -4.85 21.77
CA SER A 531 17.42 -4.19 22.42
C SER A 531 17.16 -2.77 22.91
N GLY A 532 16.22 -2.05 22.27
CA GLY A 532 15.89 -0.66 22.62
C GLY A 532 15.47 -0.47 24.08
N TYR A 533 14.67 -1.39 24.65
CA TYR A 533 14.19 -1.26 26.03
C TYR A 533 15.27 -1.50 27.07
N TYR A 534 16.21 -2.40 26.79
CA TYR A 534 17.41 -2.59 27.62
C TYR A 534 18.26 -1.33 27.65
N VAL A 535 18.46 -0.68 26.49
CA VAL A 535 19.18 0.59 26.41
C VAL A 535 18.45 1.69 27.17
N LEU A 536 17.12 1.80 27.06
CA LEU A 536 16.34 2.79 27.81
C LEU A 536 16.46 2.60 29.33
N LEU A 537 16.34 1.35 29.82
CA LEU A 537 16.52 1.03 31.23
C LEU A 537 17.95 1.32 31.71
N SER A 538 18.95 0.95 30.92
CA SER A 538 20.36 1.24 31.20
C SER A 538 20.59 2.76 31.33
N ASN A 539 19.97 3.57 30.47
CA ASN A 539 20.05 5.02 30.54
C ASN A 539 19.36 5.60 31.79
N ILE A 540 18.26 4.99 32.25
CA ILE A 540 17.59 5.37 33.52
C ILE A 540 18.54 5.10 34.70
N TYR A 541 19.19 3.94 34.74
CA TYR A 541 20.16 3.63 35.79
C TYR A 541 21.39 4.54 35.74
N ALA A 542 21.93 4.82 34.56
CA ALA A 542 23.07 5.71 34.37
C ALA A 542 22.76 7.12 34.92
N ARG A 543 21.60 7.69 34.58
CA ARG A 543 21.14 8.99 35.11
C ARG A 543 20.96 8.98 36.64
N ALA A 544 20.62 7.84 37.23
CA ALA A 544 20.52 7.69 38.68
C ALA A 544 21.87 7.38 39.36
N GLY A 545 22.99 7.34 38.62
CA GLY A 545 24.32 6.98 39.13
C GLY A 545 24.47 5.50 39.53
N LYS A 546 23.54 4.64 39.11
CA LYS A 546 23.45 3.22 39.47
C LYS A 546 24.25 2.33 38.50
N TRP A 547 25.56 2.46 38.54
CA TRP A 547 26.46 1.81 37.57
C TRP A 547 26.51 0.28 37.66
N LYS A 548 26.29 -0.29 38.86
CA LYS A 548 26.24 -1.75 39.01
C LYS A 548 25.06 -2.33 38.24
N GLU A 549 23.92 -1.66 38.31
CA GLU A 549 22.70 -2.03 37.59
C GLU A 549 22.82 -1.83 36.08
N VAL A 550 23.55 -0.80 35.63
CA VAL A 550 23.92 -0.64 34.21
C VAL A 550 24.67 -1.87 33.70
N MET A 551 25.66 -2.35 34.45
CA MET A 551 26.43 -3.54 34.07
C MET A 551 25.55 -4.80 34.04
N LEU A 552 24.67 -4.99 35.03
CA LEU A 552 23.73 -6.12 35.05
C LEU A 552 22.81 -6.14 33.82
N VAL A 553 22.32 -4.99 33.37
CA VAL A 553 21.49 -4.90 32.16
C VAL A 553 22.30 -5.30 30.91
N ARG A 554 23.59 -4.91 30.83
CA ARG A 554 24.47 -5.31 29.72
C ARG A 554 24.77 -6.80 29.74
N ASP A 555 25.09 -7.37 30.89
CA ASP A 555 25.31 -8.82 31.04
C ASP A 555 24.07 -9.61 30.65
N MET A 556 22.87 -9.09 30.97
CA MET A 556 21.61 -9.66 30.51
C MET A 556 21.45 -9.61 28.99
N MET A 557 21.83 -8.51 28.33
CA MET A 557 21.81 -8.43 26.87
C MET A 557 22.79 -9.43 26.24
N VAL A 558 24.01 -9.53 26.75
CA VAL A 558 25.05 -10.43 26.23
C VAL A 558 24.64 -11.90 26.40
N SER A 559 24.19 -12.28 27.60
CA SER A 559 23.75 -13.66 27.89
C SER A 559 22.56 -14.12 27.04
N LYS A 560 21.71 -13.19 26.61
CA LYS A 560 20.58 -13.45 25.70
C LYS A 560 20.91 -13.28 24.22
N GLY A 561 22.15 -12.93 23.86
CA GLY A 561 22.56 -12.68 22.47
C GLY A 561 21.93 -11.44 21.82
N ILE A 562 21.43 -10.50 22.63
CA ILE A 562 20.75 -9.29 22.16
C ILE A 562 21.79 -8.27 21.71
N LYS A 563 21.72 -7.85 20.44
CA LYS A 563 22.61 -6.84 19.87
C LYS A 563 21.90 -5.50 19.75
N LYS A 564 22.60 -4.42 20.10
CA LYS A 564 22.13 -3.04 19.87
C LYS A 564 21.99 -2.80 18.37
N LEU A 565 20.84 -2.28 17.95
CA LEU A 565 20.63 -1.88 16.56
C LEU A 565 21.53 -0.65 16.25
N PRO A 566 22.36 -0.69 15.20
CA PRO A 566 23.18 0.45 14.83
C PRO A 566 22.31 1.60 14.29
N GLY A 567 22.63 2.82 14.67
CA GLY A 567 22.07 4.02 14.06
C GLY A 567 22.47 4.13 12.60
N CYS A 568 21.50 4.47 11.76
CA CYS A 568 21.67 4.72 10.34
C CYS A 568 20.91 5.98 9.96
N SER A 569 21.60 6.87 9.25
CA SER A 569 21.02 8.08 8.65
C SER A 569 21.15 8.01 7.13
N ASN A 570 20.04 8.26 6.43
CA ASN A 570 20.01 8.33 4.98
C ASN A 570 19.77 9.76 4.49
N VAL A 571 20.39 10.10 3.36
CA VAL A 571 20.18 11.35 2.61
C VAL A 571 20.07 11.05 1.13
N GLU A 572 19.26 11.82 0.41
CA GLU A 572 19.14 11.71 -1.04
C GLU A 572 19.95 12.83 -1.72
N LEU A 573 20.85 12.44 -2.62
CA LEU A 573 21.61 13.37 -3.44
C LEU A 573 21.75 12.80 -4.86
N TRP A 574 21.50 13.62 -5.88
CA TRP A 574 21.60 13.22 -7.31
C TRP A 574 20.84 11.91 -7.63
N ASN A 575 19.62 11.77 -7.11
CA ASN A 575 18.74 10.59 -7.25
C ASN A 575 19.33 9.29 -6.68
N LYS A 576 20.26 9.39 -5.73
CA LYS A 576 20.82 8.24 -5.00
C LYS A 576 20.64 8.45 -3.51
N VAL A 577 20.25 7.39 -2.81
CA VAL A 577 20.23 7.36 -1.34
C VAL A 577 21.63 6.98 -0.84
N HIS A 578 22.20 7.82 0.02
CA HIS A 578 23.45 7.60 0.72
C HIS A 578 23.16 7.29 2.19
N SER A 579 23.66 6.17 2.68
CA SER A 579 23.49 5.71 4.07
C SER A 579 24.78 5.92 4.86
N PHE A 580 24.65 6.40 6.08
CA PHE A 580 25.76 6.65 7.00
C PHE A 580 25.52 5.93 8.32
N HIS A 581 26.55 5.25 8.80
CA HIS A 581 26.59 4.62 10.13
C HIS A 581 27.55 5.36 11.07
N ILE A 582 27.46 5.08 12.38
CA ILE A 582 28.38 5.65 13.37
C ILE A 582 29.82 5.25 13.00
N GLY A 583 30.71 6.23 12.87
CA GLY A 583 32.11 5.99 12.52
C GLY A 583 32.34 5.48 11.09
N ASP A 584 31.34 5.60 10.20
CA ASP A 584 31.45 5.10 8.83
C ASP A 584 32.55 5.85 8.05
N THR A 585 33.47 5.07 7.46
CA THR A 585 34.56 5.54 6.60
C THR A 585 34.52 4.93 5.20
N SER A 586 33.50 4.12 4.90
CA SER A 586 33.32 3.40 3.64
C SER A 586 32.96 4.32 2.47
N HIS A 587 32.38 5.49 2.76
CA HIS A 587 31.99 6.45 1.74
C HIS A 587 33.23 7.03 1.01
N PRO A 588 33.23 7.16 -0.33
CA PRO A 588 34.38 7.68 -1.08
C PRO A 588 34.88 9.07 -0.66
N GLN A 589 33.97 9.90 -0.14
CA GLN A 589 34.25 11.25 0.37
C GLN A 589 34.45 11.30 1.90
N SER A 590 34.74 10.16 2.56
CA SER A 590 34.81 10.11 4.02
C SER A 590 35.76 11.15 4.61
N LYS A 591 36.96 11.33 4.04
CA LYS A 591 37.95 12.32 4.50
C LYS A 591 37.38 13.75 4.50
N GLU A 592 36.68 14.14 3.46
CA GLU A 592 36.06 15.47 3.32
C GLU A 592 34.88 15.64 4.29
N ILE A 593 34.10 14.59 4.50
CA ILE A 593 32.97 14.58 5.44
C ILE A 593 33.47 14.80 6.86
N TYR A 594 34.48 14.04 7.32
CA TYR A 594 35.04 14.21 8.66
C TYR A 594 35.69 15.58 8.83
N LYS A 595 36.41 16.08 7.81
CA LYS A 595 36.96 17.44 7.85
C LYS A 595 35.87 18.51 8.02
N LYS A 596 34.72 18.34 7.36
CA LYS A 596 33.57 19.26 7.51
C LYS A 596 32.94 19.13 8.89
N LEU A 597 32.79 17.91 9.39
CA LEU A 597 32.28 17.62 10.72
C LEU A 597 33.16 18.26 11.80
N ASP A 598 34.48 18.10 11.74
CA ASP A 598 35.43 18.71 12.67
C ASP A 598 35.31 20.24 12.69
N TYR A 599 35.16 20.86 11.52
CA TYR A 599 34.90 22.29 11.40
C TYR A 599 33.59 22.69 12.13
N LEU A 600 32.50 21.95 11.91
CA LEU A 600 31.22 22.22 12.56
C LEU A 600 31.34 22.02 14.08
N MET A 601 32.00 20.97 14.53
CA MET A 601 32.17 20.68 15.96
C MET A 601 32.97 21.76 16.68
N ARG A 602 34.02 22.31 16.05
CA ARG A 602 34.74 23.46 16.61
C ARG A 602 33.85 24.71 16.72
N ARG A 603 33.08 25.01 15.68
CA ARG A 603 32.11 26.12 15.67
C ARG A 603 31.01 25.95 16.72
N LEU A 604 30.58 24.71 16.95
CA LEU A 604 29.62 24.38 18.01
C LEU A 604 30.22 24.67 19.40
N LYS A 605 31.46 24.23 19.67
CA LYS A 605 32.15 24.52 20.93
C LYS A 605 32.32 26.03 21.16
N GLU A 606 32.61 26.81 20.13
CA GLU A 606 32.64 28.29 20.19
C GLU A 606 31.30 28.91 20.62
N LEU A 607 30.17 28.27 20.29
CA LEU A 607 28.82 28.69 20.69
C LEU A 607 28.36 28.09 22.02
N GLY A 608 29.27 27.46 22.78
CA GLY A 608 28.97 26.90 24.11
C GLY A 608 28.23 25.56 24.06
N TYR A 609 28.30 24.82 22.95
CA TYR A 609 27.81 23.44 22.90
C TYR A 609 28.70 22.52 23.73
N VAL A 610 28.06 21.73 24.61
CA VAL A 610 28.69 20.70 25.43
C VAL A 610 27.97 19.38 25.12
N ALA A 611 28.74 18.33 24.83
CA ALA A 611 28.19 17.01 24.53
C ALA A 611 27.57 16.39 25.78
N GLU A 612 26.39 15.76 25.65
CA GLU A 612 25.70 15.12 26.77
C GLU A 612 26.29 13.72 27.07
N THR A 613 27.45 13.65 27.72
CA THR A 613 28.15 12.38 28.00
C THR A 613 27.48 11.52 29.09
N GLU A 614 26.61 12.10 29.92
CA GLU A 614 25.89 11.39 31.01
C GLU A 614 25.02 10.20 30.54
N THR A 615 24.67 10.17 29.26
CA THR A 615 23.87 9.08 28.65
C THR A 615 24.71 8.16 27.74
N ALA A 616 26.00 8.44 27.58
CA ALA A 616 26.93 7.59 26.83
C ALA A 616 27.47 6.46 27.72
N LEU A 617 27.67 5.27 27.14
CA LEU A 617 28.09 4.06 27.88
C LEU A 617 29.48 4.27 28.49
N HIS A 618 29.63 4.06 29.81
CA HIS A 618 30.85 4.37 30.59
C HIS A 618 32.09 3.47 30.42
N ASP A 619 32.10 2.52 29.47
CA ASP A 619 33.26 1.60 29.28
C ASP A 619 34.31 2.16 28.30
N VAL A 620 34.20 3.44 27.95
CA VAL A 620 35.13 4.19 27.08
C VAL A 620 35.52 5.46 27.81
N GLU A 621 36.75 5.96 27.63
CA GLU A 621 37.19 7.20 28.26
C GLU A 621 36.26 8.37 27.88
N GLU A 622 36.15 9.41 28.72
CA GLU A 622 35.25 10.55 28.43
C GLU A 622 35.53 11.18 27.06
N GLU A 623 36.79 11.18 26.62
CA GLU A 623 37.21 11.63 25.29
C GLU A 623 36.69 10.73 24.16
N ASP A 624 36.62 9.41 24.37
CA ASP A 624 36.06 8.46 23.41
C ASP A 624 34.52 8.53 23.35
N LYS A 625 33.86 8.85 24.47
CA LYS A 625 32.41 9.11 24.49
C LYS A 625 32.06 10.38 23.74
N GLU A 626 32.82 11.46 23.95
CA GLU A 626 32.73 12.65 23.12
C GLU A 626 32.96 12.26 21.66
N GLY A 627 34.05 11.54 21.33
CA GLY A 627 34.34 11.05 19.99
C GLY A 627 33.18 10.31 19.31
N HIS A 628 32.52 9.42 20.03
CA HIS A 628 31.35 8.68 19.54
C HIS A 628 30.13 9.57 19.31
N LEU A 629 29.82 10.50 20.22
CA LEU A 629 28.73 11.47 20.06
C LEU A 629 29.00 12.46 18.92
N LEU A 630 30.26 12.81 18.68
CA LEU A 630 30.69 13.71 17.62
C LEU A 630 30.46 13.08 16.23
N ALA A 631 30.64 11.76 16.09
CA ALA A 631 30.54 11.03 14.83
C ALA A 631 29.21 10.26 14.64
N HIS A 632 28.12 10.74 15.25
CA HIS A 632 26.78 10.20 15.01
C HIS A 632 26.40 10.27 13.53
N SER A 633 25.63 9.27 13.07
CA SER A 633 25.25 9.09 11.66
C SER A 633 24.58 10.32 11.05
N GLU A 634 23.80 11.06 11.83
CA GLU A 634 23.07 12.25 11.38
C GLU A 634 24.04 13.40 11.07
N LYS A 635 25.06 13.58 11.91
CA LYS A 635 26.06 14.64 11.77
C LYS A 635 26.95 14.37 10.54
N LEU A 636 27.27 13.10 10.27
CA LEU A 636 27.95 12.67 9.04
C LEU A 636 27.10 12.95 7.80
N ALA A 637 25.83 12.56 7.83
CA ALA A 637 24.88 12.77 6.75
C ALA A 637 24.68 14.27 6.42
N ILE A 638 24.51 15.12 7.44
CA ILE A 638 24.43 16.58 7.26
C ILE A 638 25.74 17.13 6.70
N SER A 639 26.88 16.68 7.22
CA SER A 639 28.20 17.13 6.74
C SER A 639 28.39 16.79 5.26
N PHE A 640 28.02 15.59 4.83
CA PHE A 640 28.00 15.17 3.43
C PHE A 640 27.09 16.05 2.55
N MET A 641 25.89 16.39 3.02
CA MET A 641 25.00 17.28 2.27
C MET A 641 25.57 18.70 2.17
N LEU A 642 26.18 19.22 3.23
CA LEU A 642 26.78 20.55 3.25
C LEU A 642 27.98 20.70 2.31
N ILE A 643 28.76 19.64 2.08
CA ILE A 643 29.90 19.70 1.13
C ILE A 643 29.47 19.56 -0.33
N ASN A 644 28.32 18.93 -0.59
CA ASN A 644 27.90 18.60 -1.96
C ASN A 644 26.74 19.46 -2.49
N THR A 645 26.18 20.39 -1.70
CA THR A 645 25.03 21.22 -2.12
C THR A 645 25.27 22.72 -1.94
N SER A 646 24.61 23.53 -2.77
CA SER A 646 24.67 25.01 -2.69
C SER A 646 23.83 25.52 -1.51
N LEU A 647 24.18 26.68 -0.94
CA LEU A 647 23.59 27.25 0.30
C LEU A 647 22.05 27.28 0.37
N GLU A 648 21.35 27.37 -0.76
CA GLU A 648 19.88 27.42 -0.80
C GLU A 648 19.19 26.03 -0.72
N THR A 649 19.96 24.94 -0.84
CA THR A 649 19.38 23.59 -0.84
C THR A 649 18.90 23.17 0.55
N LEU A 650 17.63 22.79 0.69
CA LEU A 650 17.09 22.18 1.91
C LEU A 650 17.71 20.80 2.17
N ILE A 651 18.27 20.58 3.37
CA ILE A 651 18.85 19.29 3.77
C ILE A 651 17.75 18.41 4.36
N ARG A 652 17.60 17.17 3.87
CA ARG A 652 16.67 16.18 4.41
C ARG A 652 17.43 14.93 4.85
N VAL A 653 17.25 14.53 6.10
CA VAL A 653 17.86 13.33 6.69
C VAL A 653 16.77 12.44 7.26
N THR A 654 16.82 11.15 6.98
CA THR A 654 15.96 10.15 7.63
C THR A 654 16.77 9.24 8.52
N MET A 655 16.23 8.88 9.68
CA MET A 655 16.88 8.02 10.65
C MET A 655 16.06 6.78 10.95
N ASN A 656 16.74 5.66 11.24
CA ASN A 656 16.11 4.43 11.71
C ASN A 656 15.90 4.38 13.24
N LEU A 657 16.41 5.38 13.96
CA LEU A 657 16.28 5.52 15.41
C LEU A 657 15.69 6.88 15.76
N ARG A 658 15.10 6.98 16.96
CA ARG A 658 14.70 8.26 17.54
C ARG A 658 15.93 9.15 17.74
N MET A 659 15.81 10.43 17.40
CA MET A 659 16.87 11.41 17.62
C MET A 659 17.27 11.48 19.11
N CYS A 660 18.55 11.70 19.43
CA CYS A 660 18.99 11.94 20.81
C CYS A 660 19.04 13.44 21.16
N GLY A 661 19.04 13.76 22.46
CA GLY A 661 19.11 15.13 22.99
C GLY A 661 20.30 15.92 22.43
N ASP A 662 21.46 15.28 22.48
CA ASP A 662 22.72 15.78 21.93
C ASP A 662 22.62 16.16 20.44
N CYS A 663 22.17 15.22 19.58
CA CYS A 663 22.00 15.48 18.15
C CYS A 663 20.99 16.60 17.91
N HIS A 664 19.86 16.61 18.63
CA HIS A 664 18.86 17.66 18.49
C HIS A 664 19.45 19.05 18.80
N ARG A 665 20.21 19.18 19.88
CA ARG A 665 20.86 20.45 20.26
C ARG A 665 21.96 20.84 19.28
N ALA A 666 22.79 19.90 18.85
CA ALA A 666 23.84 20.14 17.88
C ALA A 666 23.25 20.64 16.55
N ILE A 667 22.19 20.00 16.05
CA ILE A 667 21.60 20.29 14.74
C ILE A 667 20.88 21.65 14.75
N LYS A 668 20.23 22.03 15.86
CA LYS A 668 19.76 23.41 16.06
C LYS A 668 20.89 24.40 15.79
N LEU A 669 22.00 24.26 16.49
CA LEU A 669 23.14 25.17 16.33
C LEU A 669 23.78 25.07 14.94
N ILE A 670 23.85 23.88 14.33
CA ILE A 670 24.34 23.71 12.95
C ILE A 670 23.46 24.49 11.96
N SER A 671 22.13 24.46 12.10
CA SER A 671 21.21 25.24 11.25
C SER A 671 21.50 26.74 11.33
N SER A 672 21.84 27.24 12.51
CA SER A 672 22.26 28.64 12.73
C SER A 672 23.64 28.93 12.15
N ILE A 673 24.65 28.08 12.42
CA ILE A 673 26.03 28.24 11.93
C ILE A 673 26.08 28.26 10.40
N THR A 674 25.29 27.39 9.77
CA THR A 674 25.32 27.20 8.31
C THR A 674 24.30 28.07 7.58
N ASN A 675 23.36 28.68 8.31
CA ASN A 675 22.19 29.39 7.77
C ASN A 675 21.40 28.52 6.79
N ARG A 676 21.11 27.29 7.22
CA ARG A 676 20.47 26.24 6.42
C ARG A 676 19.24 25.72 7.13
N GLU A 677 18.17 25.54 6.37
CA GLU A 677 17.04 24.73 6.80
C GLU A 677 17.41 23.24 6.70
N ILE A 678 17.17 22.50 7.78
CA ILE A 678 17.47 21.08 7.90
C ILE A 678 16.21 20.37 8.40
N ILE A 679 15.73 19.38 7.66
CA ILE A 679 14.62 18.53 8.07
C ILE A 679 15.17 17.16 8.45
N ILE A 680 14.81 16.70 9.64
CA ILE A 680 15.13 15.34 10.08
C ILE A 680 13.85 14.59 10.40
N LYS A 681 13.69 13.43 9.77
CA LYS A 681 12.65 12.45 10.07
C LYS A 681 13.25 11.38 10.99
N ASP A 682 12.80 11.34 12.23
CA ASP A 682 13.08 10.21 13.13
C ASP A 682 11.93 9.18 13.07
N THR A 683 11.98 8.16 13.93
CA THR A 683 10.96 7.09 13.95
C THR A 683 9.55 7.58 14.35
N ASN A 684 9.43 8.77 14.93
CA ASN A 684 8.18 9.29 15.48
C ASN A 684 7.66 10.52 14.73
N ARG A 685 8.54 11.44 14.34
CA ARG A 685 8.16 12.76 13.81
C ARG A 685 9.22 13.40 12.92
N PHE A 686 8.82 14.52 12.32
CA PHE A 686 9.72 15.46 11.68
C PHE A 686 10.17 16.53 12.68
N HIS A 687 11.43 16.93 12.51
CA HIS A 687 12.08 18.05 13.16
C HIS A 687 12.55 19.00 12.07
N HIS A 688 11.99 20.20 12.02
CA HIS A 688 12.41 21.25 11.07
C HIS A 688 13.29 22.23 11.82
N PHE A 689 14.58 22.24 11.50
CA PHE A 689 15.58 23.10 12.11
C PHE A 689 15.84 24.30 11.21
N GLU A 690 15.60 25.49 11.76
CA GLU A 690 15.80 26.74 11.07
C GLU A 690 16.30 27.79 12.07
N HIS A 691 17.38 28.49 11.72
CA HIS A 691 17.96 29.58 12.51
C HIS A 691 18.16 29.28 14.01
N GLY A 692 18.52 28.04 14.38
CA GLY A 692 18.75 27.67 15.78
C GLY A 692 17.53 27.16 16.53
N VAL A 693 16.37 27.11 15.89
CA VAL A 693 15.09 26.66 16.47
C VAL A 693 14.68 25.36 15.80
N CYS A 694 13.97 24.49 16.53
CA CYS A 694 13.32 23.31 15.98
C CYS A 694 11.80 23.48 16.05
N SER A 695 11.07 23.03 15.03
CA SER A 695 9.60 23.04 15.00
C SER A 695 8.93 22.28 16.16
N CYS A 696 9.65 21.41 16.87
CA CYS A 696 9.13 20.73 18.06
C CYS A 696 9.09 21.62 19.32
N GLY A 697 9.73 22.79 19.31
CA GLY A 697 9.79 23.66 20.49
C GLY A 697 10.49 23.01 21.70
N ASP A 698 11.41 22.07 21.46
CA ASP A 698 12.04 21.21 22.47
C ASP A 698 11.07 20.29 23.24
N TYR A 699 9.84 20.15 22.74
CA TYR A 699 8.83 19.20 23.21
C TYR A 699 8.78 17.99 22.27
N TRP A 700 9.58 16.95 22.54
CA TRP A 700 9.66 15.79 21.64
C TRP A 700 9.91 14.45 22.30
#